data_AF-A0A841HXV5-F1
#
_entry.id   AF-A0A841HXV5-F1
#
_cell.length_a   1.000
_cell.length_b   1.000
_cell.length_c   1.000
_cell.angle_alpha   90.00
_cell.angle_beta   90.00
_cell.angle_gamma   90.00
#
_symmetry.space_group_name_H-M   'P 1'
#
loop_
_entity.id
_entity.type
_entity.pdbx_description
1 polymer ?
#
loop_
_entity_poly.entity_id
_entity_poly.type
_entity_poly.pdbx_seq_one_letter_code
_entity_poly.pdbx_strand_id
1 'polypeptide(L)'
;MKASNWTLARPASRAELLEIMERLRVSPMLAQVIHGRALDPGLLSAELTLTPNPALPEAARRLVAAIRAKKRIRIHGDYDADGITAASVLLLGLRELGADVHAFIPHRLEEGYGIHPDKVPEHIEACELLLTVDCGVSNLEEVRRMVEAGLEVIVTDHHHPGEEVPGCLIVHPQLTPGYVEGQPALTGSGVAYHLLWAVHNELGLPAPLHYADLAAIGAIADVAPLLGENRALVVAGLEQMRNSRHAGIRASLKMQNLKAPTARDVAFILAPRINAAGRLGEAEVALEFLTTASERRAQELATYLDVRNLERREIQERMYQQALELVNPNDPAIVVTHEDWHAGIMGIVASKLLEKFYKPVFIIAQGKGSVRSTPGISAVEGLNFSRDLLKRYGGHSGAAGFAILEENIPALQERLHKYALRFPVPVPQVRLDALLPAGAYTASFYREVCSLEPYGEGHRPPLWWVDGILEEGRQIGKEGATYQFSLGGVRGVRWRAQGPRAGTAVDAAVNLSENAWNGRVKYEYLAEDLRPATPLRLEGVEDGAFTPLPRLSAQQALGALKENPQRWAVYAEGEGRSYLERAHPAVRLLEPGESASSVLLMALPPEEDLRRWLQGAEVAFAWGEKTLQALERPYAWNLEGLRLGDLEPRILEELGIRSHLELDHVDLWSSPTVREQAAEAYLRTCWARMYRRLDDASFAVAARALAGLAASPVLAGAADD
;
A
#
# COMPACT_ATOMS: atom_id res chain seq x y z
N MET A 1 9.69 -4.19 23.18
CA MET A 1 9.09 -4.36 21.85
C MET A 1 8.63 -5.79 21.74
N LYS A 2 7.39 -6.05 21.30
CA LYS A 2 6.96 -7.41 20.94
C LYS A 2 7.83 -7.87 19.77
N ALA A 3 8.22 -9.14 19.73
CA ALA A 3 8.93 -9.69 18.58
C ALA A 3 8.02 -9.57 17.35
N SER A 4 8.52 -8.95 16.28
CA SER A 4 7.82 -8.89 15.00
C SER A 4 8.11 -10.16 14.20
N ASN A 5 7.11 -10.67 13.50
CA ASN A 5 7.32 -11.77 12.56
C ASN A 5 7.77 -11.18 11.22
N TRP A 6 8.94 -11.60 10.73
CA TRP A 6 9.46 -11.14 9.44
C TRP A 6 9.18 -12.18 8.38
N THR A 7 8.63 -11.73 7.25
CA THR A 7 8.43 -12.54 6.06
C THR A 7 8.99 -11.81 4.85
N LEU A 8 9.52 -12.56 3.88
CA LEU A 8 9.94 -12.08 2.58
C LEU A 8 8.93 -12.51 1.53
N ALA A 9 8.57 -11.59 0.62
CA ALA A 9 7.73 -11.92 -0.51
C ALA A 9 8.37 -13.01 -1.39
N ARG A 10 7.53 -13.78 -2.07
CA ARG A 10 8.01 -14.88 -2.92
C ARG A 10 8.83 -14.32 -4.09
N PRO A 11 9.98 -14.94 -4.43
CA PRO A 11 10.76 -14.51 -5.57
C PRO A 11 10.03 -14.80 -6.87
N ALA A 12 10.20 -13.92 -7.85
CA ALA A 12 9.79 -14.13 -9.23
C ALA A 12 10.76 -15.09 -9.94
N SER A 13 10.24 -15.80 -10.93
CA SER A 13 11.06 -16.46 -11.95
C SER A 13 11.67 -15.44 -12.93
N ARG A 14 12.62 -15.90 -13.75
CA ARG A 14 13.23 -15.07 -14.79
C ARG A 14 12.20 -14.51 -15.78
N ALA A 15 11.27 -15.35 -16.22
CA ALA A 15 10.22 -14.93 -17.16
C ALA A 15 9.32 -13.84 -16.56
N GLU A 16 8.87 -14.03 -15.33
CA GLU A 16 7.99 -13.07 -14.63
C GLU A 16 8.69 -11.74 -14.35
N LEU A 17 9.97 -11.75 -13.97
CA LEU A 17 10.75 -10.51 -13.82
C LEU A 17 10.84 -9.77 -15.14
N LEU A 18 11.22 -10.45 -16.22
CA LEU A 18 11.42 -9.82 -17.53
C LEU A 18 10.13 -9.20 -18.07
N GLU A 19 8.99 -9.86 -17.88
CA GLU A 19 7.67 -9.33 -18.28
C GLU A 19 7.37 -8.01 -17.56
N ILE A 20 7.57 -7.95 -16.24
CA ILE A 20 7.33 -6.73 -15.46
C ILE A 20 8.33 -5.63 -15.83
N MET A 21 9.62 -5.99 -15.96
CA MET A 21 10.68 -5.05 -16.35
C MET A 21 10.41 -4.45 -17.73
N GLU A 22 9.93 -5.25 -18.69
CA GLU A 22 9.58 -4.75 -20.02
C GLU A 22 8.38 -3.79 -19.97
N ARG A 23 7.34 -4.14 -19.21
CA ARG A 23 6.10 -3.37 -19.13
C ARG A 23 6.27 -2.05 -18.39
N LEU A 24 7.02 -2.04 -17.28
CA LEU A 24 7.20 -0.85 -16.43
C LEU A 24 8.53 -0.12 -16.66
N ARG A 25 9.48 -0.73 -17.39
CA ARG A 25 10.83 -0.21 -17.61
C ARG A 25 11.54 0.12 -16.30
N VAL A 26 11.61 -0.90 -15.44
CA VAL A 26 12.23 -0.82 -14.12
C VAL A 26 13.32 -1.89 -13.98
N SER A 27 14.16 -1.71 -12.98
CA SER A 27 15.17 -2.66 -12.51
C SER A 27 14.54 -3.96 -12.02
N PRO A 28 15.32 -5.07 -11.98
CA PRO A 28 14.81 -6.35 -11.48
C PRO A 28 14.40 -6.29 -10.00
N MET A 29 14.99 -5.39 -9.22
CA MET A 29 14.65 -5.18 -7.80
C MET A 29 13.24 -4.60 -7.66
N LEU A 30 12.88 -3.57 -8.44
CA LEU A 30 11.52 -3.03 -8.44
C LEU A 30 10.53 -4.00 -9.08
N ALA A 31 10.91 -4.69 -10.16
CA ALA A 31 10.06 -5.74 -10.73
C ALA A 31 9.74 -6.84 -9.71
N GLN A 32 10.71 -7.24 -8.88
CA GLN A 32 10.51 -8.17 -7.79
C GLN A 32 9.54 -7.62 -6.73
N VAL A 33 9.56 -6.32 -6.42
CA VAL A 33 8.58 -5.70 -5.52
C VAL A 33 7.17 -5.80 -6.10
N ILE A 34 7.00 -5.50 -7.39
CA ILE A 34 5.69 -5.59 -8.06
C ILE A 34 5.17 -7.04 -8.07
N HIS A 35 6.02 -8.00 -8.45
CA HIS A 35 5.69 -9.43 -8.41
C HIS A 35 5.34 -9.89 -6.99
N GLY A 36 6.19 -9.58 -6.01
CA GLY A 36 6.04 -10.04 -4.63
C GLY A 36 4.76 -9.53 -3.96
N ARG A 37 4.22 -8.40 -4.44
CA ARG A 37 2.94 -7.84 -3.99
C ARG A 37 1.73 -8.34 -4.80
N ALA A 38 1.96 -9.17 -5.82
CA ALA A 38 0.95 -9.59 -6.79
C ALA A 38 0.20 -8.40 -7.42
N LEU A 39 0.93 -7.31 -7.70
CA LEU A 39 0.35 -6.12 -8.33
C LEU A 39 0.35 -6.28 -9.84
N ASP A 40 -0.80 -6.07 -10.49
CA ASP A 40 -0.85 -5.93 -11.94
C ASP A 40 -0.13 -4.63 -12.35
N PRO A 41 0.93 -4.72 -13.17
CA PRO A 41 1.63 -3.54 -13.71
C PRO A 41 0.70 -2.55 -14.44
N GLY A 42 -0.43 -3.02 -14.99
CA GLY A 42 -1.42 -2.17 -15.64
C GLY A 42 -2.07 -1.14 -14.72
N LEU A 43 -2.25 -1.51 -13.45
CA LEU A 43 -2.81 -0.60 -12.44
C LEU A 43 -1.84 0.52 -12.06
N LEU A 44 -0.54 0.35 -12.32
CA LEU A 44 0.50 1.37 -12.07
C LEU A 44 0.70 2.32 -13.25
N SER A 45 0.29 1.90 -14.44
CA SER A 45 0.45 2.62 -15.71
C SER A 45 -0.87 3.13 -16.28
N ALA A 46 -1.95 3.10 -15.49
CA ALA A 46 -3.27 3.55 -15.91
C ALA A 46 -3.28 5.04 -16.32
N GLU A 47 -3.91 5.33 -17.46
CA GLU A 47 -4.10 6.68 -17.96
C GLU A 47 -5.42 7.29 -17.45
N LEU A 48 -5.44 8.60 -17.25
CA LEU A 48 -6.66 9.30 -16.81
C LEU A 48 -7.63 9.39 -17.99
N THR A 49 -8.65 8.55 -17.97
CA THR A 49 -9.73 8.48 -18.96
C THR A 49 -11.08 8.50 -18.26
N LEU A 50 -12.15 8.81 -18.98
CA LEU A 50 -13.48 8.81 -18.37
C LEU A 50 -13.89 7.37 -18.02
N THR A 51 -14.12 7.10 -16.73
CA THR A 51 -14.58 5.81 -16.21
C THR A 51 -15.75 5.24 -17.04
N PRO A 52 -15.71 3.94 -17.41
CA PRO A 52 -16.69 3.32 -18.30
C PRO A 52 -18.00 2.95 -17.58
N ASN A 53 -18.42 3.71 -16.57
CA ASN A 53 -19.65 3.48 -15.83
C ASN A 53 -20.88 3.86 -16.69
N PRO A 54 -21.81 2.93 -16.98
CA PRO A 54 -22.93 3.18 -17.88
C PRO A 54 -23.96 4.17 -17.33
N ALA A 55 -24.05 4.36 -16.02
CA ALA A 55 -24.95 5.34 -15.39
C ALA A 55 -24.41 6.78 -15.50
N LEU A 56 -23.09 6.94 -15.65
CA LEU A 56 -22.42 8.23 -15.66
C LEU A 56 -22.88 9.14 -16.83
N PRO A 57 -22.98 8.68 -18.10
CA PRO A 57 -23.53 9.49 -19.17
C PRO A 57 -24.99 9.90 -18.94
N GLU A 58 -25.80 9.03 -18.32
CA GLU A 58 -27.19 9.38 -18.02
C GLU A 58 -27.29 10.46 -16.94
N ALA A 59 -26.50 10.35 -15.87
CA ALA A 59 -26.44 11.36 -14.82
C ALA A 59 -25.99 12.72 -15.39
N ALA A 60 -24.98 12.71 -16.27
CA ALA A 60 -24.51 13.91 -16.96
C ALA A 60 -25.62 14.54 -17.82
N ARG A 61 -26.36 13.76 -18.61
CA ARG A 61 -27.50 14.26 -19.41
C ARG A 61 -28.58 14.90 -18.55
N ARG A 62 -28.93 14.29 -17.41
CA ARG A 62 -29.92 14.85 -16.47
C ARG A 62 -29.45 16.17 -15.87
N LEU A 63 -28.17 16.26 -15.48
CA LEU A 63 -27.59 17.51 -15.00
C LEU A 63 -27.58 18.59 -16.08
N VAL A 64 -27.17 18.28 -17.31
CA VAL A 64 -27.22 19.23 -18.43
C VAL A 64 -28.64 19.71 -18.70
N ALA A 65 -29.64 18.81 -18.63
CA ALA A 65 -31.04 19.17 -18.76
C ALA A 65 -31.50 20.10 -17.62
N ALA A 66 -31.12 19.82 -16.38
CA ALA A 66 -31.41 20.64 -15.21
C ALA A 66 -30.80 22.05 -15.33
N ILE A 67 -29.54 22.15 -15.79
CA ILE A 67 -28.86 23.43 -16.05
C ILE A 67 -29.63 24.24 -17.10
N ARG A 68 -29.97 23.62 -18.24
CA ARG A 68 -30.72 24.29 -19.32
C ARG A 68 -32.10 24.75 -18.87
N ALA A 69 -32.75 23.96 -18.01
CA ALA A 69 -34.04 24.28 -17.41
C ALA A 69 -33.94 25.28 -16.24
N LYS A 70 -32.73 25.68 -15.81
CA LYS A 70 -32.47 26.50 -14.62
C LYS A 70 -33.12 25.94 -13.34
N LYS A 71 -33.15 24.61 -13.22
CA LYS A 71 -33.59 23.94 -11.99
C LYS A 71 -32.63 24.29 -10.86
N ARG A 72 -33.15 24.42 -9.65
CA ARG A 72 -32.31 24.50 -8.43
C ARG A 72 -31.69 23.14 -8.14
N ILE A 73 -30.37 23.05 -8.15
CA ILE A 73 -29.60 21.85 -7.86
C ILE A 73 -29.00 21.96 -6.45
N ARG A 74 -29.18 20.92 -5.63
CA ARG A 74 -28.52 20.80 -4.32
C ARG A 74 -27.55 19.63 -4.34
N ILE A 75 -26.29 19.90 -4.01
CA ILE A 75 -25.26 18.87 -3.81
C ILE A 75 -25.25 18.49 -2.33
N HIS A 76 -25.55 17.24 -2.01
CA HIS A 76 -25.48 16.72 -0.63
C HIS A 76 -24.19 15.91 -0.48
N GLY A 77 -23.21 16.45 0.25
CA GLY A 77 -21.92 15.78 0.47
C GLY A 77 -21.81 15.11 1.83
N ASP A 78 -20.62 14.59 2.16
CA ASP A 78 -20.23 14.18 3.52
C ASP A 78 -19.31 15.22 4.18
N TYR A 79 -19.14 15.11 5.49
CA TYR A 79 -18.39 16.06 6.34
C TYR A 79 -16.87 15.82 6.39
N ASP A 80 -16.37 14.81 5.70
CA ASP A 80 -14.94 14.52 5.64
C ASP A 80 -14.31 15.05 4.33
N ALA A 81 -13.01 14.87 4.20
CA ALA A 81 -12.28 15.44 3.07
C ALA A 81 -12.70 14.87 1.71
N ASP A 82 -13.17 13.63 1.60
CA ASP A 82 -13.65 13.08 0.34
C ASP A 82 -14.97 13.73 -0.04
N GLY A 83 -15.96 13.69 0.85
CA GLY A 83 -17.26 14.34 0.65
C GLY A 83 -17.18 15.86 0.42
N ILE A 84 -16.34 16.58 1.18
CA ILE A 84 -16.17 18.04 1.02
C ILE A 84 -15.50 18.37 -0.31
N THR A 85 -14.51 17.59 -0.76
CA THR A 85 -13.85 17.83 -2.06
C THR A 85 -14.74 17.42 -3.22
N ALA A 86 -15.50 16.32 -3.11
CA ALA A 86 -16.50 15.90 -4.06
C ALA A 86 -17.58 16.98 -4.27
N ALA A 87 -18.09 17.52 -3.17
CA ALA A 87 -19.04 18.62 -3.20
C ALA A 87 -18.42 19.88 -3.82
N SER A 88 -17.16 20.19 -3.51
CA SER A 88 -16.45 21.34 -4.08
C SER A 88 -16.28 21.24 -5.59
N VAL A 89 -15.92 20.05 -6.11
CA VAL A 89 -15.74 19.79 -7.55
C VAL A 89 -17.02 20.11 -8.31
N LEU A 90 -18.15 19.53 -7.90
CA LEU A 90 -19.42 19.73 -8.58
C LEU A 90 -20.02 21.12 -8.34
N LEU A 91 -19.84 21.70 -7.14
CA LEU A 91 -20.35 23.03 -6.82
C LEU A 91 -19.71 24.09 -7.71
N LEU A 92 -18.37 24.05 -7.84
CA LEU A 92 -17.63 24.99 -8.67
C LEU A 92 -17.85 24.71 -10.16
N GLY A 93 -17.72 23.45 -10.59
CA GLY A 93 -17.82 23.06 -11.99
C GLY A 93 -19.21 23.33 -12.58
N LEU A 94 -20.29 22.93 -11.89
CA LEU A 94 -21.65 23.19 -12.39
C LEU A 94 -21.98 24.69 -12.38
N ARG A 95 -21.49 25.44 -11.38
CA ARG A 95 -21.66 26.90 -11.34
C ARG A 95 -20.95 27.61 -12.49
N GLU A 96 -19.75 27.15 -12.86
CA GLU A 96 -19.01 27.65 -14.03
C GLU A 96 -19.80 27.44 -15.33
N LEU A 97 -20.58 26.37 -15.40
CA LEU A 97 -21.48 26.05 -16.51
C LEU A 97 -22.84 26.77 -16.44
N GLY A 98 -23.04 27.66 -15.45
CA GLY A 98 -24.25 28.47 -15.29
C GLY A 98 -25.40 27.81 -14.54
N ALA A 99 -25.14 26.73 -13.80
CA ALA A 99 -26.15 26.09 -12.94
C ALA A 99 -26.56 26.99 -11.75
N ASP A 100 -27.83 26.93 -11.36
CA ASP A 100 -28.28 27.39 -10.04
C ASP A 100 -28.04 26.26 -9.02
N VAL A 101 -26.85 26.29 -8.40
CA VAL A 101 -26.36 25.19 -7.56
C VAL A 101 -25.82 25.68 -6.21
N HIS A 102 -26.20 24.95 -5.17
CA HIS A 102 -25.69 25.10 -3.80
C HIS A 102 -25.36 23.74 -3.20
N ALA A 103 -24.54 23.74 -2.14
CA ALA A 103 -24.16 22.53 -1.43
C ALA A 103 -24.75 22.50 -0.02
N PHE A 104 -24.91 21.29 0.50
CA PHE A 104 -25.23 20.98 1.88
C PHE A 104 -24.27 19.91 2.38
N ILE A 105 -23.67 20.16 3.53
CA ILE A 105 -22.79 19.24 4.23
C ILE A 105 -23.44 18.94 5.58
N PRO A 106 -23.71 17.66 5.91
CA PRO A 106 -24.37 17.30 7.15
C PRO A 106 -23.47 17.56 8.37
N HIS A 107 -24.07 17.83 9.52
CA HIS A 107 -23.32 18.04 10.76
C HIS A 107 -22.98 16.69 11.42
N ARG A 108 -21.67 16.36 11.49
CA ARG A 108 -21.16 15.07 11.99
C ARG A 108 -21.65 14.66 13.37
N LEU A 109 -21.78 15.62 14.29
CA LEU A 109 -22.09 15.32 15.69
C LEU A 109 -23.61 15.18 15.92
N GLU A 110 -24.42 15.93 15.17
CA GLU A 110 -25.86 16.02 15.33
C GLU A 110 -26.58 15.06 14.38
N GLU A 111 -26.47 15.31 13.08
CA GLU A 111 -27.15 14.57 12.00
C GLU A 111 -26.40 13.27 11.68
N GLY A 112 -25.08 13.31 11.65
CA GLY A 112 -24.24 12.17 11.29
C GLY A 112 -24.15 11.96 9.78
N TYR A 113 -23.79 10.73 9.39
CA TYR A 113 -23.50 10.36 8.00
C TYR A 113 -24.78 10.16 7.16
N GLY A 114 -24.71 10.56 5.89
CA GLY A 114 -25.76 10.33 4.89
C GLY A 114 -26.89 11.36 4.92
N ILE A 115 -28.06 10.98 4.41
CA ILE A 115 -29.26 11.82 4.43
C ILE A 115 -30.01 11.57 5.74
N HIS A 116 -30.16 12.61 6.56
CA HIS A 116 -30.93 12.50 7.81
C HIS A 116 -32.45 12.57 7.52
N PRO A 117 -33.28 11.68 8.11
CA PRO A 117 -34.73 11.68 7.88
C PRO A 117 -35.39 13.04 8.13
N ASP A 118 -34.99 13.74 9.19
CA ASP A 118 -35.56 15.05 9.56
C ASP A 118 -35.17 16.17 8.58
N LYS A 119 -34.17 15.96 7.73
CA LYS A 119 -33.73 16.91 6.71
C LYS A 119 -34.42 16.71 5.36
N VAL A 120 -35.11 15.59 5.16
CA VAL A 120 -35.85 15.29 3.92
C VAL A 120 -36.82 16.43 3.52
N PRO A 121 -37.65 17.00 4.42
CA PRO A 121 -38.52 18.13 4.07
C PRO A 121 -37.74 19.35 3.58
N GLU A 122 -36.61 19.67 4.21
CA GLU A 122 -35.74 20.78 3.83
C GLU A 122 -35.13 20.56 2.42
N HIS A 123 -34.73 19.32 2.11
CA HIS A 123 -34.22 18.97 0.79
C HIS A 123 -35.28 19.14 -0.31
N ILE A 124 -36.52 18.69 -0.05
CA ILE A 124 -37.64 18.83 -0.98
C ILE A 124 -37.97 20.30 -1.28
N GLU A 125 -37.90 21.19 -0.29
CA GLU A 125 -38.19 22.62 -0.48
C GLU A 125 -37.05 23.38 -1.19
N ALA A 126 -35.80 22.98 -0.93
CA ALA A 126 -34.62 23.71 -1.35
C ALA A 126 -34.25 23.55 -2.84
N CYS A 127 -34.64 22.44 -3.47
CA CYS A 127 -34.16 22.08 -4.80
C CYS A 127 -35.18 21.30 -5.62
N GLU A 128 -34.94 21.23 -6.93
CA GLU A 128 -35.70 20.40 -7.88
C GLU A 128 -34.90 19.17 -8.34
N LEU A 129 -33.59 19.18 -8.10
CA LEU A 129 -32.68 18.05 -8.26
C LEU A 129 -31.72 17.99 -7.06
N LEU A 130 -31.72 16.86 -6.37
CA LEU A 130 -30.73 16.52 -5.34
C LEU A 130 -29.69 15.57 -5.94
N LEU A 131 -28.41 15.95 -5.81
CA LEU A 131 -27.27 15.14 -6.22
C LEU A 131 -26.46 14.80 -4.97
N THR A 132 -26.40 13.54 -4.58
CA THR A 132 -25.49 13.14 -3.49
C THR A 132 -24.08 12.93 -4.02
N VAL A 133 -23.10 13.17 -3.16
CA VAL A 133 -21.71 12.80 -3.35
C VAL A 133 -21.18 12.16 -2.07
N ASP A 134 -20.42 11.07 -2.23
CA ASP A 134 -19.77 10.35 -1.12
C ASP A 134 -20.75 9.77 -0.07
N CYS A 135 -22.03 9.71 -0.41
CA CYS A 135 -23.07 9.13 0.43
C CYS A 135 -24.36 8.86 -0.37
N GLY A 136 -25.31 8.23 0.30
CA GLY A 136 -26.67 8.02 -0.21
C GLY A 136 -26.97 6.59 -0.63
N VAL A 137 -25.97 5.74 -0.87
CA VAL A 137 -26.22 4.34 -1.32
C VAL A 137 -26.98 3.50 -0.28
N SER A 138 -26.93 3.90 1.00
CA SER A 138 -27.66 3.24 2.09
C SER A 138 -28.95 3.96 2.52
N ASN A 139 -29.27 5.12 1.92
CA ASN A 139 -30.41 5.97 2.29
C ASN A 139 -31.69 5.62 1.52
N LEU A 140 -32.11 4.35 1.58
CA LEU A 140 -33.23 3.84 0.78
C LEU A 140 -34.54 4.58 1.06
N GLU A 141 -34.89 4.72 2.33
CA GLU A 141 -36.16 5.31 2.76
C GLU A 141 -36.18 6.83 2.57
N GLU A 142 -35.07 7.52 2.84
CA GLU A 142 -34.97 8.96 2.62
C GLU A 142 -35.07 9.30 1.14
N VAL A 143 -34.35 8.56 0.27
CA VAL A 143 -34.44 8.73 -1.19
C VAL A 143 -35.85 8.42 -1.69
N ARG A 144 -36.47 7.34 -1.21
CA ARG A 144 -37.86 6.99 -1.59
C ARG A 144 -38.83 8.13 -1.30
N ARG A 145 -38.77 8.72 -0.10
CA ARG A 145 -39.64 9.84 0.29
C ARG A 145 -39.45 11.07 -0.60
N MET A 146 -38.20 11.38 -0.96
CA MET A 146 -37.89 12.51 -1.85
C MET A 146 -38.44 12.27 -3.26
N VAL A 147 -38.21 11.08 -3.82
CA VAL A 147 -38.72 10.70 -5.15
C VAL A 147 -40.25 10.71 -5.19
N GLU A 148 -40.91 10.18 -4.15
CA GLU A 148 -42.39 10.22 -4.02
C GLU A 148 -42.95 11.63 -3.91
N ALA A 149 -42.18 12.57 -3.34
CA ALA A 149 -42.52 13.99 -3.29
C ALA A 149 -42.24 14.74 -4.60
N GLY A 150 -41.75 14.05 -5.65
CA GLY A 150 -41.47 14.63 -6.96
C GLY A 150 -40.09 15.29 -7.09
N LEU A 151 -39.21 15.14 -6.10
CA LEU A 151 -37.82 15.60 -6.18
C LEU A 151 -37.02 14.61 -7.04
N GLU A 152 -36.30 15.14 -8.04
CA GLU A 152 -35.36 14.34 -8.83
C GLU A 152 -34.12 14.04 -7.96
N VAL A 153 -33.75 12.78 -7.82
CA VAL A 153 -32.58 12.36 -7.02
C VAL A 153 -31.61 11.58 -7.90
N ILE A 154 -30.33 11.97 -7.84
CA ILE A 154 -29.20 11.23 -8.38
C ILE A 154 -28.26 10.92 -7.23
N VAL A 155 -27.95 9.65 -7.02
CA VAL A 155 -26.99 9.24 -5.99
C VAL A 155 -25.63 9.00 -6.62
N THR A 156 -24.58 9.61 -6.08
CA THR A 156 -23.20 9.24 -6.40
C THR A 156 -22.43 8.92 -5.13
N ASP A 157 -21.82 7.75 -5.10
CA ASP A 157 -21.25 7.17 -3.89
C ASP A 157 -20.22 6.08 -4.28
N HIS A 158 -19.41 5.64 -3.32
CA HIS A 158 -18.45 4.55 -3.46
C HIS A 158 -18.49 3.54 -2.30
N HIS A 159 -19.24 3.84 -1.23
CA HIS A 159 -19.43 2.97 -0.08
C HIS A 159 -20.06 1.62 -0.47
N HIS A 160 -19.81 0.57 0.31
CA HIS A 160 -20.37 -0.74 -0.02
C HIS A 160 -21.92 -0.69 -0.10
N PRO A 161 -22.52 -1.04 -1.25
CA PRO A 161 -23.97 -1.07 -1.41
C PRO A 161 -24.55 -2.21 -0.57
N GLY A 162 -25.76 -2.01 -0.04
CA GLY A 162 -26.51 -3.07 0.62
C GLY A 162 -27.07 -4.10 -0.38
N GLU A 163 -27.83 -5.07 0.12
CA GLU A 163 -28.59 -6.01 -0.73
C GLU A 163 -29.58 -5.28 -1.65
N GLU A 164 -30.11 -4.16 -1.17
CA GLU A 164 -30.97 -3.25 -1.89
C GLU A 164 -30.27 -1.90 -2.07
N VAL A 165 -30.55 -1.23 -3.19
CA VAL A 165 -30.05 0.11 -3.51
C VAL A 165 -31.23 1.09 -3.70
N PRO A 166 -31.05 2.40 -3.47
CA PRO A 166 -32.11 3.38 -3.62
C PRO A 166 -32.78 3.36 -5.01
N GLY A 167 -34.10 3.53 -5.06
CA GLY A 167 -34.91 3.53 -6.29
C GLY A 167 -34.75 4.79 -7.15
N CYS A 168 -33.51 5.17 -7.49
CA CYS A 168 -33.18 6.35 -8.29
C CYS A 168 -32.00 6.05 -9.24
N LEU A 169 -31.51 7.06 -9.98
CA LEU A 169 -30.29 6.89 -10.77
C LEU A 169 -29.07 6.89 -9.85
N ILE A 170 -28.24 5.86 -9.94
CA ILE A 170 -27.06 5.67 -9.10
C ILE A 170 -25.81 5.60 -9.97
N VAL A 171 -24.81 6.44 -9.66
CA VAL A 171 -23.46 6.34 -10.20
C VAL A 171 -22.55 5.78 -9.10
N HIS A 172 -22.17 4.52 -9.26
CA HIS A 172 -21.39 3.80 -8.25
C HIS A 172 -20.34 2.90 -8.91
N PRO A 173 -19.06 2.92 -8.47
CA PRO A 173 -18.00 2.11 -9.06
C PRO A 173 -18.32 0.61 -9.08
N GLN A 174 -18.89 0.07 -8.00
CA GLN A 174 -19.24 -1.36 -7.89
C GLN A 174 -20.39 -1.79 -8.82
N LEU A 175 -21.13 -0.84 -9.40
CA LEU A 175 -22.18 -1.11 -10.41
C LEU A 175 -21.64 -1.05 -11.85
N THR A 176 -20.33 -0.83 -12.01
CA THR A 176 -19.69 -0.84 -13.33
C THR A 176 -19.61 -2.28 -13.86
N PRO A 177 -19.99 -2.54 -15.13
CA PRO A 177 -19.87 -3.86 -15.73
C PRO A 177 -18.45 -4.42 -15.63
N GLY A 178 -18.32 -5.66 -15.16
CA GLY A 178 -17.03 -6.32 -14.97
C GLY A 178 -16.29 -5.95 -13.68
N TYR A 179 -16.91 -5.21 -12.76
CA TYR A 179 -16.36 -4.97 -11.43
C TYR A 179 -16.07 -6.30 -10.70
N VAL A 180 -14.86 -6.44 -10.17
CA VAL A 180 -14.45 -7.55 -9.31
C VAL A 180 -14.31 -7.04 -7.88
N GLU A 181 -14.94 -7.72 -6.93
CA GLU A 181 -14.83 -7.35 -5.51
C GLU A 181 -13.37 -7.30 -5.05
N GLY A 182 -13.02 -6.23 -4.34
CA GLY A 182 -11.65 -5.99 -3.87
C GLY A 182 -10.74 -5.27 -4.87
N GLN A 183 -11.18 -4.99 -6.09
CA GLN A 183 -10.41 -4.15 -7.01
C GLN A 183 -10.40 -2.68 -6.57
N PRO A 184 -9.31 -1.92 -6.84
CA PRO A 184 -9.27 -0.48 -6.66
C PRO A 184 -10.43 0.20 -7.40
N ALA A 185 -11.09 1.15 -6.73
CA ALA A 185 -12.25 1.85 -7.27
C ALA A 185 -12.21 3.33 -6.87
N LEU A 186 -12.81 4.19 -7.70
CA LEU A 186 -12.95 5.62 -7.43
C LEU A 186 -13.61 5.90 -6.08
N THR A 187 -13.12 6.91 -5.36
CA THR A 187 -13.79 7.47 -4.17
C THR A 187 -14.95 8.38 -4.56
N GLY A 188 -15.71 8.90 -3.59
CA GLY A 188 -16.77 9.88 -3.84
C GLY A 188 -16.28 11.11 -4.60
N SER A 189 -15.11 11.65 -4.26
CA SER A 189 -14.52 12.78 -5.01
C SER A 189 -14.03 12.39 -6.42
N GLY A 190 -13.55 11.15 -6.59
CA GLY A 190 -13.24 10.58 -7.89
C GLY A 190 -14.49 10.46 -8.78
N VAL A 191 -15.58 9.90 -8.26
CA VAL A 191 -16.86 9.79 -8.97
C VAL A 191 -17.40 11.18 -9.33
N ALA A 192 -17.31 12.15 -8.42
CA ALA A 192 -17.72 13.54 -8.67
C ALA A 192 -16.90 14.20 -9.79
N TYR A 193 -15.58 14.00 -9.83
CA TYR A 193 -14.73 14.48 -10.93
C TYR A 193 -15.13 13.89 -12.28
N HIS A 194 -15.32 12.56 -12.32
CA HIS A 194 -15.74 11.88 -13.53
C HIS A 194 -17.14 12.29 -13.98
N LEU A 195 -18.05 12.59 -13.05
CA LEU A 195 -19.38 13.12 -13.38
C LEU A 195 -19.29 14.52 -14.00
N LEU A 196 -18.48 15.41 -13.43
CA LEU A 196 -18.23 16.72 -14.03
C LEU A 196 -17.61 16.59 -15.43
N TRP A 197 -16.69 15.65 -15.62
CA TRP A 197 -16.12 15.38 -16.93
C TRP A 197 -17.17 14.84 -17.91
N ALA A 198 -18.04 13.94 -17.50
CA ALA A 198 -19.14 13.48 -18.34
C ALA A 198 -20.09 14.65 -18.73
N VAL A 199 -20.38 15.58 -17.80
CA VAL A 199 -21.13 16.81 -18.10
C VAL A 199 -20.41 17.69 -19.13
N HIS A 200 -19.08 17.85 -19.01
CA HIS A 200 -18.28 18.55 -20.00
C HIS A 200 -18.38 17.90 -21.39
N ASN A 201 -18.27 16.57 -21.47
CA ASN A 201 -18.39 15.83 -22.73
C ASN A 201 -19.77 16.03 -23.38
N GLU A 202 -20.86 15.97 -22.61
CA GLU A 202 -22.23 16.24 -23.10
C GLU A 202 -22.41 17.68 -23.63
N LEU A 203 -21.58 18.62 -23.17
CA LEU A 203 -21.54 20.01 -23.65
C LEU A 203 -20.50 20.27 -24.74
N GLY A 204 -19.71 19.26 -25.15
CA GLY A 204 -18.62 19.41 -26.11
C GLY A 204 -17.41 20.17 -25.58
N LEU A 205 -17.20 20.18 -24.26
CA LEU A 205 -16.09 20.82 -23.56
C LEU A 205 -14.96 19.82 -23.26
N PRO A 206 -13.69 20.27 -23.15
CA PRO A 206 -12.58 19.39 -22.78
C PRO A 206 -12.69 18.92 -21.33
N ALA A 207 -11.89 17.90 -21.00
CA ALA A 207 -11.77 17.36 -19.64
C ALA A 207 -11.49 18.49 -18.62
N PRO A 208 -12.19 18.51 -17.47
CA PRO A 208 -12.07 19.52 -16.43
C PRO A 208 -10.80 19.33 -15.57
N LEU A 209 -9.62 19.16 -16.18
CA LEU A 209 -8.36 18.78 -15.50
C LEU A 209 -8.03 19.65 -14.28
N HIS A 210 -8.38 20.93 -14.28
CA HIS A 210 -8.12 21.85 -13.16
C HIS A 210 -8.95 21.59 -11.89
N TYR A 211 -9.86 20.61 -11.90
CA TYR A 211 -10.55 20.09 -10.72
C TYR A 211 -9.96 18.76 -10.19
N ALA A 212 -8.97 18.20 -10.89
CA ALA A 212 -8.35 16.92 -10.50
C ALA A 212 -7.56 17.04 -9.19
N ASP A 213 -7.06 18.23 -8.85
CA ASP A 213 -6.36 18.49 -7.58
C ASP A 213 -7.30 18.39 -6.37
N LEU A 214 -8.53 18.90 -6.46
CA LEU A 214 -9.55 18.71 -5.43
C LEU A 214 -9.90 17.23 -5.27
N ALA A 215 -10.15 16.53 -6.37
CA ALA A 215 -10.50 15.10 -6.33
C ALA A 215 -9.35 14.23 -5.82
N ALA A 216 -8.09 14.57 -6.15
CA ALA A 216 -6.93 13.89 -5.59
C ALA A 216 -6.81 14.08 -4.07
N ILE A 217 -7.18 15.24 -3.52
CA ILE A 217 -7.21 15.44 -2.07
C ILE A 217 -8.19 14.47 -1.41
N GLY A 218 -9.41 14.34 -1.95
CA GLY A 218 -10.41 13.41 -1.44
C GLY A 218 -9.96 11.96 -1.52
N ALA A 219 -9.52 11.51 -2.70
CA ALA A 219 -9.06 10.14 -2.91
C ALA A 219 -7.90 9.73 -1.98
N ILE A 220 -6.95 10.64 -1.74
CA ILE A 220 -5.84 10.41 -0.79
C ILE A 220 -6.36 10.42 0.66
N ALA A 221 -7.28 11.32 0.99
CA ALA A 221 -7.79 11.48 2.36
C ALA A 221 -8.68 10.31 2.82
N ASP A 222 -9.39 9.70 1.88
CA ASP A 222 -10.19 8.49 2.08
C ASP A 222 -9.34 7.23 2.25
N VAL A 223 -8.01 7.35 2.06
CA VAL A 223 -7.08 6.20 2.15
C VAL A 223 -7.46 5.13 1.12
N ALA A 224 -7.95 5.54 -0.05
CA ALA A 224 -8.27 4.61 -1.12
C ALA A 224 -6.99 4.06 -1.78
N PRO A 225 -7.02 2.82 -2.31
CA PRO A 225 -5.87 2.27 -3.02
C PRO A 225 -5.44 3.17 -4.19
N LEU A 226 -4.17 3.61 -4.19
CA LEU A 226 -3.58 4.47 -5.22
C LEU A 226 -3.13 3.64 -6.44
N LEU A 227 -4.10 2.93 -7.03
CA LEU A 227 -3.96 2.02 -8.15
C LEU A 227 -5.08 2.29 -9.17
N GLY A 228 -4.86 1.98 -10.45
CA GLY A 228 -5.87 2.09 -11.50
C GLY A 228 -6.40 3.53 -11.67
N GLU A 229 -7.72 3.69 -11.73
CA GLU A 229 -8.38 4.99 -11.94
C GLU A 229 -7.99 6.02 -10.85
N ASN A 230 -7.91 5.60 -9.58
CA ASN A 230 -7.45 6.48 -8.49
C ASN A 230 -6.02 6.96 -8.72
N ARG A 231 -5.12 6.06 -9.15
CA ARG A 231 -3.72 6.44 -9.43
C ARG A 231 -3.66 7.48 -10.55
N ALA A 232 -4.36 7.22 -11.65
CA ALA A 232 -4.39 8.13 -12.79
C ALA A 232 -4.90 9.53 -12.41
N LEU A 233 -5.99 9.57 -11.63
CA LEU A 233 -6.57 10.80 -11.10
C LEU A 233 -5.60 11.53 -10.15
N VAL A 234 -4.99 10.80 -9.21
CA VAL A 234 -4.07 11.38 -8.22
C VAL A 234 -2.79 11.89 -8.86
N VAL A 235 -2.21 11.18 -9.84
CA VAL A 235 -1.06 11.67 -10.61
C VAL A 235 -1.39 13.00 -11.29
N ALA A 236 -2.51 13.07 -12.01
CA ALA A 236 -2.95 14.31 -12.65
C ALA A 236 -3.23 15.41 -11.61
N GLY A 237 -3.90 15.08 -10.51
CA GLY A 237 -4.26 16.02 -9.47
C GLY A 237 -3.06 16.59 -8.72
N LEU A 238 -2.05 15.78 -8.39
CA LEU A 238 -0.81 16.27 -7.78
C LEU A 238 -0.03 17.19 -8.73
N GLU A 239 -0.05 16.93 -10.04
CA GLU A 239 0.54 17.84 -11.02
C GLU A 239 -0.21 19.17 -11.08
N GLN A 240 -1.55 19.14 -11.11
CA GLN A 240 -2.38 20.35 -11.06
C GLN A 240 -2.17 21.13 -9.76
N MET A 241 -1.99 20.43 -8.63
CA MET A 241 -1.84 21.04 -7.31
C MET A 241 -0.61 21.96 -7.22
N ARG A 242 0.46 21.69 -7.98
CA ARG A 242 1.67 22.54 -8.07
C ARG A 242 1.32 23.98 -8.47
N ASN A 243 0.32 24.15 -9.33
CA ASN A 243 -0.15 25.44 -9.84
C ASN A 243 -1.69 25.53 -9.74
N SER A 244 -2.24 25.11 -8.60
CA SER A 244 -3.69 24.98 -8.41
C SER A 244 -4.46 26.27 -8.72
N ARG A 245 -5.65 26.14 -9.32
CA ARG A 245 -6.60 27.26 -9.53
C ARG A 245 -7.41 27.60 -8.28
N HIS A 246 -7.40 26.77 -7.25
CA HIS A 246 -8.19 26.96 -6.05
C HIS A 246 -7.41 27.75 -5.00
N ALA A 247 -7.95 28.90 -4.58
CA ALA A 247 -7.27 29.82 -3.66
C ALA A 247 -6.95 29.16 -2.32
N GLY A 248 -7.85 28.30 -1.80
CA GLY A 248 -7.62 27.53 -0.58
C GLY A 248 -6.38 26.64 -0.66
N ILE A 249 -6.26 25.84 -1.72
CA ILE A 249 -5.10 24.96 -1.93
C ILE A 249 -3.81 25.78 -1.98
N ARG A 250 -3.78 26.87 -2.78
CA ARG A 250 -2.61 27.76 -2.86
C ARG A 250 -2.22 28.33 -1.49
N ALA A 251 -3.18 28.79 -0.71
CA ALA A 251 -2.94 29.33 0.63
C ALA A 251 -2.32 28.27 1.56
N SER A 252 -2.81 27.03 1.52
CA SER A 252 -2.25 25.93 2.33
C SER A 252 -0.83 25.55 1.93
N LEU A 253 -0.57 25.41 0.62
CA LEU A 253 0.77 25.09 0.11
C LEU A 253 1.78 26.18 0.48
N LYS A 254 1.40 27.46 0.33
CA LYS A 254 2.24 28.60 0.71
C LYS A 254 2.54 28.62 2.22
N MET A 255 1.53 28.35 3.06
CA MET A 255 1.69 28.28 4.52
C MET A 255 2.67 27.18 4.95
N GLN A 256 2.82 26.11 4.16
CA GLN A 256 3.69 24.98 4.47
C GLN A 256 4.99 24.98 3.64
N ASN A 257 5.19 26.01 2.80
CA ASN A 257 6.32 26.13 1.88
C ASN A 257 6.48 24.91 0.94
N LEU A 258 5.35 24.34 0.51
CA LEU A 258 5.30 23.20 -0.41
C LEU A 258 5.19 23.71 -1.85
N LYS A 259 6.12 23.32 -2.72
CA LYS A 259 6.09 23.64 -4.16
C LYS A 259 5.58 22.49 -5.01
N ALA A 260 5.95 21.27 -4.65
CA ALA A 260 5.55 20.03 -5.33
C ALA A 260 5.02 19.06 -4.26
N PRO A 261 3.74 19.17 -3.87
CA PRO A 261 3.17 18.29 -2.85
C PRO A 261 3.15 16.85 -3.36
N THR A 262 3.50 15.92 -2.48
CA THR A 262 3.37 14.48 -2.67
C THR A 262 2.03 13.99 -2.12
N ALA A 263 1.65 12.74 -2.42
CA ALA A 263 0.49 12.12 -1.78
C ALA A 263 0.62 12.09 -0.24
N ARG A 264 1.86 11.95 0.27
CA ARG A 264 2.15 12.05 1.70
C ARG A 264 1.86 13.45 2.24
N ASP A 265 2.27 14.50 1.54
CA ASP A 265 1.96 15.86 1.96
C ASP A 265 0.44 16.08 2.02
N VAL A 266 -0.30 15.63 1.00
CA VAL A 266 -1.76 15.70 1.02
C VAL A 266 -2.36 14.97 2.23
N ALA A 267 -1.95 13.72 2.47
CA ALA A 267 -2.46 12.88 3.55
C ALA A 267 -2.16 13.43 4.96
N PHE A 268 -1.00 14.07 5.16
CA PHE A 268 -0.53 14.49 6.48
C PHE A 268 -0.63 16.00 6.74
N ILE A 269 -0.88 16.81 5.71
CA ILE A 269 -0.88 18.28 5.78
C ILE A 269 -2.24 18.84 5.33
N LEU A 270 -2.70 18.56 4.12
CA LEU A 270 -3.95 19.15 3.60
C LEU A 270 -5.19 18.46 4.18
N ALA A 271 -5.30 17.14 3.98
CA ALA A 271 -6.45 16.36 4.40
C ALA A 271 -6.75 16.48 5.92
N PRO A 272 -5.76 16.48 6.83
CA PRO A 272 -6.04 16.61 8.26
C PRO A 272 -6.62 17.97 8.67
N ARG A 273 -6.35 19.05 7.92
CA ARG A 273 -6.92 20.38 8.18
C ARG A 273 -8.37 20.46 7.74
N ILE A 274 -8.67 19.93 6.56
CA ILE A 274 -10.04 19.80 6.04
C ILE A 274 -10.87 18.95 7.00
N ASN A 275 -10.37 17.76 7.37
CA ASN A 275 -11.02 16.85 8.29
C ASN A 275 -11.18 17.40 9.72
N ALA A 276 -10.31 18.33 10.15
CA ALA A 276 -10.45 18.94 11.48
C ALA A 276 -11.76 19.73 11.61
N ALA A 277 -12.19 20.40 10.53
CA ALA A 277 -13.44 21.14 10.51
C ALA A 277 -14.65 20.23 10.76
N GLY A 278 -14.80 19.16 9.98
CA GLY A 278 -15.89 18.19 10.18
C GLY A 278 -15.83 17.44 11.51
N ARG A 279 -14.63 17.20 12.07
CA ARG A 279 -14.48 16.59 13.40
C ARG A 279 -14.90 17.50 14.55
N LEU A 280 -14.84 18.82 14.34
CA LEU A 280 -15.20 19.84 15.33
C LEU A 280 -16.57 20.49 15.05
N GLY A 281 -17.32 19.98 14.07
CA GLY A 281 -18.69 20.43 13.79
C GLY A 281 -18.82 21.65 12.88
N GLU A 282 -17.78 22.00 12.12
CA GLU A 282 -17.75 23.22 11.30
C GLU A 282 -17.41 22.88 9.83
N ALA A 283 -18.00 21.81 9.28
CA ALA A 283 -17.63 21.27 7.97
C ALA A 283 -17.81 22.28 6.81
N GLU A 284 -18.79 23.18 6.92
CA GLU A 284 -19.00 24.26 5.94
C GLU A 284 -17.80 25.20 5.80
N VAL A 285 -16.96 25.36 6.83
CA VAL A 285 -15.75 26.19 6.77
C VAL A 285 -14.72 25.58 5.83
N ALA A 286 -14.61 24.26 5.81
CA ALA A 286 -13.73 23.55 4.89
C ALA A 286 -14.24 23.59 3.44
N LEU A 287 -15.57 23.54 3.24
CA LEU A 287 -16.18 23.76 1.93
C LEU A 287 -15.92 25.20 1.42
N GLU A 288 -16.10 26.21 2.26
CA GLU A 288 -15.79 27.60 1.90
C GLU A 288 -14.31 27.77 1.54
N PHE A 289 -13.42 27.14 2.31
CA PHE A 289 -11.97 27.16 2.07
C PHE A 289 -11.61 26.65 0.68
N LEU A 290 -12.22 25.55 0.23
CA LEU A 290 -11.96 24.99 -1.09
C LEU A 290 -12.64 25.75 -2.23
N THR A 291 -13.74 26.46 -1.96
CA THR A 291 -14.58 27.07 -3.01
C THR A 291 -14.50 28.59 -3.11
N THR A 292 -13.83 29.25 -2.16
CA THR A 292 -13.65 30.71 -2.21
C THR A 292 -12.73 31.14 -3.35
N ALA A 293 -13.14 32.19 -4.07
CA ALA A 293 -12.31 32.83 -5.10
C ALA A 293 -11.37 33.91 -4.55
N SER A 294 -11.51 34.29 -3.27
CA SER A 294 -10.72 35.38 -2.67
C SER A 294 -9.46 34.84 -2.01
N GLU A 295 -8.29 35.25 -2.51
CA GLU A 295 -6.97 34.91 -1.91
C GLU A 295 -6.87 35.31 -0.44
N ARG A 296 -7.38 36.51 -0.10
CA ARG A 296 -7.39 36.98 1.28
C ARG A 296 -8.25 36.06 2.16
N ARG A 297 -9.46 35.73 1.71
CA ARG A 297 -10.36 34.86 2.46
C ARG A 297 -9.80 33.44 2.59
N ALA A 298 -9.20 32.91 1.53
CA ALA A 298 -8.51 31.63 1.54
C ALA A 298 -7.38 31.59 2.57
N GLN A 299 -6.58 32.65 2.69
CA GLN A 299 -5.52 32.75 3.69
C GLN A 299 -6.06 32.81 5.13
N GLU A 300 -7.16 33.52 5.36
CA GLU A 300 -7.84 33.55 6.66
C GLU A 300 -8.38 32.17 7.05
N LEU A 301 -9.06 31.51 6.11
CA LEU A 301 -9.60 30.16 6.30
C LEU A 301 -8.48 29.13 6.50
N ALA A 302 -7.37 29.22 5.77
CA ALA A 302 -6.22 28.34 5.94
C ALA A 302 -5.63 28.43 7.36
N THR A 303 -5.46 29.65 7.88
CA THR A 303 -5.01 29.90 9.26
C THR A 303 -6.02 29.37 10.27
N TYR A 304 -7.31 29.59 10.04
CA TYR A 304 -8.37 29.11 10.92
C TYR A 304 -8.40 27.58 11.00
N LEU A 305 -8.35 26.89 9.86
CA LEU A 305 -8.30 25.43 9.80
C LEU A 305 -7.02 24.86 10.43
N ASP A 306 -5.90 25.60 10.38
CA ASP A 306 -4.68 25.22 11.09
C ASP A 306 -4.88 25.25 12.61
N VAL A 307 -5.51 26.29 13.14
CA VAL A 307 -5.88 26.40 14.57
C VAL A 307 -6.81 25.26 14.96
N ARG A 308 -7.87 25.00 14.19
CA ARG A 308 -8.79 23.87 14.44
C ARG A 308 -8.09 22.52 14.41
N ASN A 309 -7.13 22.35 13.52
CA ASN A 309 -6.32 21.14 13.49
C ASN A 309 -5.39 21.01 14.71
N LEU A 310 -4.88 22.10 15.27
CA LEU A 310 -4.13 22.11 16.54
C LEU A 310 -5.03 21.71 17.71
N GLU A 311 -6.18 22.34 17.87
CA GLU A 311 -7.16 22.00 18.92
C GLU A 311 -7.57 20.52 18.84
N ARG A 312 -7.86 20.04 17.63
CA ARG A 312 -8.15 18.63 17.37
C ARG A 312 -7.03 17.72 17.87
N ARG A 313 -5.76 18.08 17.62
CA ARG A 313 -4.59 17.31 18.08
C ARG A 313 -4.43 17.35 19.61
N GLU A 314 -4.73 18.48 20.25
CA GLU A 314 -4.70 18.59 21.72
C GLU A 314 -5.76 17.70 22.38
N ILE A 315 -7.00 17.71 21.85
CA ILE A 315 -8.07 16.80 22.31
C ILE A 315 -7.64 15.35 22.10
N GLN A 316 -7.11 15.03 20.92
CA GLN A 316 -6.62 13.68 20.59
C GLN A 316 -5.52 13.22 21.56
N GLU A 317 -4.55 14.07 21.88
CA GLU A 317 -3.46 13.71 22.78
C GLU A 317 -3.96 13.52 24.22
N ARG A 318 -4.84 14.39 24.70
CA ARG A 318 -5.47 14.25 26.02
C ARG A 318 -6.25 12.94 26.14
N MET A 319 -7.12 12.65 25.16
CA MET A 319 -7.88 11.40 25.11
C MET A 319 -6.95 10.19 25.05
N TYR A 320 -5.85 10.26 24.27
CA TYR A 320 -4.88 9.19 24.17
C TYR A 320 -4.16 8.93 25.50
N GLN A 321 -3.71 9.97 26.22
CA GLN A 321 -3.06 9.81 27.52
C GLN A 321 -4.01 9.20 28.56
N GLN A 322 -5.26 9.68 28.64
CA GLN A 322 -6.28 9.08 29.51
C GLN A 322 -6.55 7.62 29.14
N ALA A 323 -6.65 7.31 27.84
CA ALA A 323 -6.86 5.94 27.40
C ALA A 323 -5.69 5.03 27.81
N LEU A 324 -4.44 5.52 27.81
CA LEU A 324 -3.29 4.75 28.28
C LEU A 324 -3.38 4.38 29.77
N GLU A 325 -4.04 5.19 30.59
CA GLU A 325 -4.26 4.91 32.02
C GLU A 325 -5.35 3.86 32.23
N LEU A 326 -6.34 3.81 31.33
CA LEU A 326 -7.47 2.87 31.39
C LEU A 326 -7.16 1.50 30.77
N VAL A 327 -6.21 1.43 29.84
CA VAL A 327 -5.88 0.18 29.14
C VAL A 327 -5.29 -0.83 30.11
N ASN A 328 -5.88 -2.03 30.16
CA ASN A 328 -5.24 -3.22 30.71
C ASN A 328 -4.49 -3.97 29.59
N PRO A 329 -3.14 -4.03 29.61
CA PRO A 329 -2.37 -4.71 28.56
C PRO A 329 -2.61 -6.22 28.49
N ASN A 330 -3.27 -6.84 29.47
CA ASN A 330 -3.59 -8.27 29.46
C ASN A 330 -4.90 -8.59 28.72
N ASP A 331 -5.75 -7.60 28.46
CA ASP A 331 -7.04 -7.84 27.81
C ASP A 331 -6.85 -8.26 26.34
N PRO A 332 -7.63 -9.20 25.80
CA PRO A 332 -7.48 -9.69 24.43
C PRO A 332 -7.85 -8.62 23.37
N ALA A 333 -8.71 -7.68 23.74
CA ALA A 333 -9.04 -6.46 22.99
C ALA A 333 -9.10 -5.29 23.96
N ILE A 334 -8.82 -4.08 23.50
CA ILE A 334 -8.91 -2.86 24.29
C ILE A 334 -10.32 -2.30 24.11
N VAL A 335 -11.10 -2.24 25.18
CA VAL A 335 -12.43 -1.61 25.19
C VAL A 335 -12.43 -0.54 26.26
N VAL A 336 -12.46 0.74 25.87
CA VAL A 336 -12.32 1.87 26.79
C VAL A 336 -13.35 2.96 26.50
N THR A 337 -13.78 3.65 27.56
CA THR A 337 -14.72 4.77 27.52
C THR A 337 -14.35 5.79 28.60
N HIS A 338 -14.74 7.05 28.40
CA HIS A 338 -14.60 8.10 29.40
C HIS A 338 -15.65 9.19 29.15
N GLU A 339 -16.14 9.84 30.20
CA GLU A 339 -17.24 10.82 30.15
C GLU A 339 -16.86 12.06 29.30
N ASP A 340 -15.63 12.58 29.47
CA ASP A 340 -15.13 13.77 28.75
C ASP A 340 -14.63 13.53 27.30
N TRP A 341 -14.85 12.35 26.72
CA TRP A 341 -14.31 12.05 25.40
C TRP A 341 -15.15 12.62 24.25
N HIS A 342 -14.44 13.02 23.18
CA HIS A 342 -15.06 13.64 22.01
C HIS A 342 -15.30 12.61 20.90
N ALA A 343 -16.56 12.41 20.50
CA ALA A 343 -16.93 11.40 19.52
C ALA A 343 -16.21 11.54 18.16
N GLY A 344 -15.95 12.78 17.71
CA GLY A 344 -15.23 13.06 16.46
C GLY A 344 -13.76 12.59 16.41
N ILE A 345 -13.16 12.22 17.55
CA ILE A 345 -11.71 11.95 17.69
C ILE A 345 -11.38 10.48 17.96
N MET A 346 -12.37 9.70 18.40
CA MET A 346 -12.21 8.30 18.84
C MET A 346 -11.41 7.43 17.87
N GLY A 347 -11.71 7.49 16.56
CA GLY A 347 -11.05 6.63 15.58
C GLY A 347 -9.53 6.85 15.46
N ILE A 348 -9.05 8.07 15.70
CA ILE A 348 -7.61 8.39 15.64
C ILE A 348 -6.91 7.86 16.90
N VAL A 349 -7.55 8.00 18.06
CA VAL A 349 -7.04 7.46 19.33
C VAL A 349 -7.02 5.93 19.28
N ALA A 350 -8.06 5.30 18.72
CA ALA A 350 -8.14 3.85 18.55
C ALA A 350 -6.98 3.33 17.67
N SER A 351 -6.65 4.05 16.60
CA SER A 351 -5.52 3.70 15.72
C SER A 351 -4.17 3.79 16.46
N LYS A 352 -3.94 4.86 17.26
CA LYS A 352 -2.71 5.00 18.07
C LYS A 352 -2.58 3.89 19.14
N LEU A 353 -3.69 3.51 19.77
CA LEU A 353 -3.70 2.41 20.74
C LEU A 353 -3.43 1.06 20.05
N LEU A 354 -4.01 0.85 18.87
CA LEU A 354 -3.74 -0.34 18.06
C LEU A 354 -2.26 -0.41 17.70
N GLU A 355 -1.64 0.68 17.24
CA GLU A 355 -0.19 0.69 16.93
C GLU A 355 0.68 0.36 18.16
N LYS A 356 0.33 0.88 19.34
CA LYS A 356 1.11 0.68 20.57
C LYS A 356 0.97 -0.73 21.15
N PHE A 357 -0.26 -1.24 21.23
CA PHE A 357 -0.56 -2.51 21.89
C PHE A 357 -0.68 -3.70 20.93
N TYR A 358 -0.90 -3.41 19.64
CA TYR A 358 -1.17 -4.36 18.56
C TYR A 358 -2.28 -5.33 18.93
N LYS A 359 -3.48 -4.79 19.18
CA LYS A 359 -4.72 -5.50 19.55
C LYS A 359 -5.93 -4.78 18.94
N PRO A 360 -7.08 -5.45 18.77
CA PRO A 360 -8.33 -4.77 18.45
C PRO A 360 -8.67 -3.71 19.51
N VAL A 361 -9.11 -2.54 19.07
CA VAL A 361 -9.41 -1.38 19.92
C VAL A 361 -10.80 -0.85 19.64
N PHE A 362 -11.57 -0.68 20.72
CA PHE A 362 -12.93 -0.15 20.75
C PHE A 362 -12.94 1.03 21.70
N ILE A 363 -13.19 2.22 21.17
CA ILE A 363 -13.31 3.46 21.96
C ILE A 363 -14.76 3.91 21.91
N ILE A 364 -15.32 4.26 23.07
CA ILE A 364 -16.69 4.73 23.21
C ILE A 364 -16.67 6.14 23.82
N ALA A 365 -17.48 7.03 23.25
CA ALA A 365 -17.67 8.39 23.74
C ALA A 365 -19.07 8.87 23.35
N GLN A 366 -19.80 9.47 24.30
CA GLN A 366 -21.09 10.11 24.04
C GLN A 366 -22.11 9.17 23.34
N GLY A 367 -22.18 7.91 23.79
CA GLY A 367 -23.06 6.89 23.21
C GLY A 367 -22.70 6.43 21.79
N LYS A 368 -21.58 6.89 21.22
CA LYS A 368 -21.03 6.47 19.93
C LYS A 368 -19.73 5.70 20.16
N GLY A 369 -19.41 4.76 19.28
CA GLY A 369 -18.21 3.93 19.36
C GLY A 369 -17.46 3.85 18.04
N SER A 370 -16.14 3.78 18.11
CA SER A 370 -15.24 3.57 16.98
C SER A 370 -14.34 2.37 17.22
N VAL A 371 -14.16 1.56 16.18
CA VAL A 371 -13.37 0.32 16.21
C VAL A 371 -12.19 0.41 15.25
N ARG A 372 -11.03 -0.10 15.67
CA ARG A 372 -9.88 -0.41 14.81
C ARG A 372 -9.40 -1.81 15.15
N SER A 373 -9.15 -2.64 14.14
CA SER A 373 -8.79 -4.05 14.36
C SER A 373 -7.54 -4.45 13.58
N THR A 374 -6.88 -5.52 14.04
CA THR A 374 -5.68 -6.08 13.44
C THR A 374 -6.05 -7.08 12.33
N PRO A 375 -5.15 -7.35 11.35
CA PRO A 375 -5.34 -8.42 10.37
C PRO A 375 -5.71 -9.75 11.04
N GLY A 376 -6.66 -10.47 10.45
CA GLY A 376 -7.18 -11.74 10.97
C GLY A 376 -8.31 -11.62 12.00
N ILE A 377 -8.58 -10.43 12.55
CA ILE A 377 -9.71 -10.20 13.47
C ILE A 377 -10.60 -9.12 12.89
N SER A 378 -11.79 -9.46 12.41
CA SER A 378 -12.70 -8.48 11.78
C SER A 378 -13.37 -7.57 12.82
N ALA A 379 -13.30 -6.26 12.60
CA ALA A 379 -13.96 -5.23 13.41
C ALA A 379 -15.49 -5.33 13.34
N VAL A 380 -16.05 -5.38 12.12
CA VAL A 380 -17.51 -5.47 11.92
C VAL A 380 -18.08 -6.79 12.44
N GLU A 381 -17.36 -7.91 12.31
CA GLU A 381 -17.81 -9.20 12.85
C GLU A 381 -17.83 -9.21 14.38
N GLY A 382 -16.93 -8.46 15.03
CA GLY A 382 -16.99 -8.25 16.48
C GLY A 382 -18.26 -7.49 16.92
N LEU A 383 -18.72 -6.56 16.08
CA LEU A 383 -19.98 -5.83 16.30
C LEU A 383 -21.20 -6.70 16.00
N ASN A 384 -21.17 -7.50 14.91
CA ASN A 384 -22.18 -8.52 14.59
C ASN A 384 -22.36 -9.50 15.77
N PHE A 385 -21.26 -9.93 16.38
CA PHE A 385 -21.24 -10.80 17.55
C PHE A 385 -21.87 -10.16 18.82
N SER A 386 -22.07 -8.85 18.79
CA SER A 386 -22.61 -8.02 19.88
C SER A 386 -23.90 -7.28 19.50
N ARG A 387 -24.56 -7.67 18.40
CA ARG A 387 -25.67 -6.92 17.78
C ARG A 387 -26.81 -6.54 18.72
N ASP A 388 -27.10 -7.39 19.71
CA ASP A 388 -28.19 -7.21 20.69
C ASP A 388 -27.96 -6.03 21.63
N LEU A 389 -26.71 -5.56 21.75
CA LEU A 389 -26.32 -4.46 22.64
C LEU A 389 -26.27 -3.09 21.93
N LEU A 390 -26.35 -3.09 20.60
CA LEU A 390 -26.06 -1.94 19.74
C LEU A 390 -27.36 -1.35 19.18
N LYS A 391 -27.43 -0.01 19.07
CA LYS A 391 -28.55 0.68 18.42
C LYS A 391 -28.45 0.61 16.89
N ARG A 392 -27.25 0.85 16.38
CA ARG A 392 -26.86 0.79 14.96
C ARG A 392 -25.36 0.60 14.87
N TYR A 393 -24.87 -0.04 13.81
CA TYR A 393 -23.44 -0.21 13.56
C TYR A 393 -23.18 -0.52 12.09
N GLY A 394 -21.92 -0.39 11.68
CA GLY A 394 -21.46 -0.69 10.32
C GLY A 394 -19.96 -0.48 10.18
N GLY A 395 -19.39 -0.97 9.07
CA GLY A 395 -17.97 -0.86 8.77
C GLY A 395 -17.44 -2.07 8.02
N HIS A 396 -16.12 -2.22 8.04
CA HIS A 396 -15.38 -3.29 7.39
C HIS A 396 -14.46 -4.02 8.38
N SER A 397 -13.62 -4.93 7.88
CA SER A 397 -12.75 -5.77 8.71
C SER A 397 -11.72 -4.99 9.54
N GLY A 398 -11.19 -3.88 9.01
CA GLY A 398 -10.16 -3.07 9.68
C GLY A 398 -10.70 -1.94 10.56
N ALA A 399 -11.88 -1.41 10.25
CA ALA A 399 -12.49 -0.32 10.99
C ALA A 399 -14.03 -0.39 10.96
N ALA A 400 -14.66 0.00 12.06
CA ALA A 400 -16.12 0.05 12.16
C ALA A 400 -16.57 1.13 13.14
N GLY A 401 -17.87 1.46 13.12
CA GLY A 401 -18.52 2.39 14.02
C GLY A 401 -19.85 1.85 14.54
N PHE A 402 -20.26 2.28 15.73
CA PHE A 402 -21.52 1.86 16.34
C PHE A 402 -22.11 2.93 17.26
N ALA A 403 -23.37 2.75 17.65
CA ALA A 403 -24.02 3.50 18.72
C ALA A 403 -24.55 2.52 19.78
N ILE A 404 -24.47 2.91 21.05
CA ILE A 404 -24.75 2.06 22.20
C ILE A 404 -25.41 2.86 23.34
N LEU A 405 -26.13 2.18 24.23
CA LEU A 405 -26.55 2.74 25.52
C LEU A 405 -25.44 2.56 26.56
N GLU A 406 -25.17 3.57 27.38
CA GLU A 406 -24.05 3.51 28.34
C GLU A 406 -24.14 2.32 29.30
N GLU A 407 -25.34 1.92 29.70
CA GLU A 407 -25.61 0.73 30.52
C GLU A 407 -25.14 -0.59 29.90
N ASN A 408 -25.04 -0.66 28.57
CA ASN A 408 -24.61 -1.87 27.84
C ASN A 408 -23.08 -1.99 27.70
N ILE A 409 -22.31 -0.96 28.08
CA ILE A 409 -20.85 -0.94 27.87
C ILE A 409 -20.14 -2.12 28.58
N PRO A 410 -20.44 -2.45 29.86
CA PRO A 410 -19.81 -3.59 30.52
C PRO A 410 -20.08 -4.93 29.82
N ALA A 411 -21.31 -5.14 29.35
CA ALA A 411 -21.68 -6.35 28.61
C ALA A 411 -20.98 -6.42 27.24
N LEU A 412 -20.83 -5.28 26.56
CA LEU A 412 -20.10 -5.19 25.30
C LEU A 412 -18.63 -5.58 25.48
N GLN A 413 -17.97 -5.06 26.52
CA GLN A 413 -16.58 -5.38 26.81
C GLN A 413 -16.37 -6.90 26.95
N GLU A 414 -17.20 -7.58 27.75
CA GLU A 414 -17.12 -9.03 27.92
C GLU A 414 -17.33 -9.78 26.59
N ARG A 415 -18.30 -9.35 25.79
CA ARG A 415 -18.63 -9.97 24.48
C ARG A 415 -17.47 -9.84 23.50
N LEU A 416 -16.84 -8.66 23.43
CA LEU A 416 -15.70 -8.40 22.57
C LEU A 416 -14.43 -9.12 23.03
N HIS A 417 -14.23 -9.28 24.34
CA HIS A 417 -13.14 -10.11 24.85
C HIS A 417 -13.30 -11.57 24.43
N LYS A 418 -14.52 -12.13 24.56
CA LYS A 418 -14.83 -13.50 24.10
C LYS A 418 -14.64 -13.67 22.60
N TYR A 419 -14.98 -12.66 21.81
CA TYR A 419 -14.76 -12.68 20.36
C TYR A 419 -13.26 -12.69 20.03
N ALA A 420 -12.49 -11.77 20.59
CA ALA A 420 -11.05 -11.66 20.32
C ALA A 420 -10.26 -12.92 20.72
N LEU A 421 -10.65 -13.61 21.81
CA LEU A 421 -10.03 -14.86 22.27
C LEU A 421 -10.21 -16.06 21.31
N ARG A 422 -11.08 -15.95 20.29
CA ARG A 422 -11.24 -17.00 19.26
C ARG A 422 -10.09 -17.03 18.26
N PHE A 423 -9.25 -16.00 18.26
CA PHE A 423 -8.16 -15.82 17.31
C PHE A 423 -6.80 -15.90 18.01
N PRO A 424 -5.73 -16.24 17.28
CA PRO A 424 -4.37 -16.13 17.80
C PRO A 424 -4.07 -14.70 18.25
N VAL A 425 -3.19 -14.55 19.25
CA VAL A 425 -2.74 -13.22 19.69
C VAL A 425 -2.07 -12.53 18.50
N PRO A 426 -2.53 -11.33 18.09
CA PRO A 426 -1.98 -10.64 16.94
C PRO A 426 -0.52 -10.22 17.21
N VAL A 427 0.34 -10.46 16.22
CA VAL A 427 1.77 -10.13 16.23
C VAL A 427 2.09 -9.22 15.06
N PRO A 428 2.83 -8.11 15.27
CA PRO A 428 3.28 -7.24 14.19
C PRO A 428 3.99 -8.03 13.09
N GLN A 429 3.59 -7.82 11.85
CA GLN A 429 4.21 -8.42 10.68
C GLN A 429 5.12 -7.40 9.99
N VAL A 430 6.35 -7.80 9.69
CA VAL A 430 7.27 -7.07 8.81
C VAL A 430 7.33 -7.83 7.50
N ARG A 431 6.70 -7.27 6.46
CA ARG A 431 6.64 -7.87 5.11
C ARG A 431 7.65 -7.18 4.20
N LEU A 432 8.77 -7.87 3.99
CA LEU A 432 9.85 -7.44 3.10
C LEU A 432 9.43 -7.71 1.67
N ASP A 433 9.51 -6.71 0.80
CA ASP A 433 9.08 -6.84 -0.59
C ASP A 433 10.14 -7.51 -1.46
N ALA A 434 11.41 -7.19 -1.24
CA ALA A 434 12.52 -7.69 -2.06
C ALA A 434 13.87 -7.59 -1.33
N LEU A 435 14.81 -8.43 -1.75
CA LEU A 435 16.22 -8.26 -1.40
C LEU A 435 16.79 -7.02 -2.10
N LEU A 436 17.48 -6.18 -1.36
CA LEU A 436 18.32 -5.10 -1.89
C LEU A 436 19.80 -5.48 -1.74
N PRO A 437 20.49 -5.82 -2.84
CA PRO A 437 21.91 -6.19 -2.81
C PRO A 437 22.80 -5.04 -2.30
N ALA A 438 23.93 -5.40 -1.68
CA ALA A 438 24.93 -4.43 -1.28
C ALA A 438 25.43 -3.62 -2.49
N GLY A 439 25.51 -2.29 -2.34
CA GLY A 439 25.93 -1.38 -3.41
C GLY A 439 24.85 -1.04 -4.44
N ALA A 440 23.65 -1.64 -4.37
CA ALA A 440 22.54 -1.31 -5.27
C ALA A 440 21.88 0.05 -4.94
N TYR A 441 22.01 0.54 -3.70
CA TYR A 441 21.42 1.81 -3.30
C TYR A 441 22.24 3.00 -3.81
N THR A 442 21.94 3.40 -5.05
CA THR A 442 22.54 4.56 -5.73
C THR A 442 21.52 5.69 -5.88
N ALA A 443 21.97 6.86 -6.36
CA ALA A 443 21.06 7.97 -6.62
C ALA A 443 20.10 7.64 -7.78
N SER A 444 20.58 6.97 -8.82
CA SER A 444 19.75 6.50 -9.95
C SER A 444 18.68 5.52 -9.49
N PHE A 445 19.05 4.54 -8.67
CA PHE A 445 18.08 3.58 -8.14
C PHE A 445 17.05 4.28 -7.24
N TYR A 446 17.44 5.25 -6.42
CA TYR A 446 16.49 6.04 -5.64
C TYR A 446 15.50 6.81 -6.53
N ARG A 447 15.98 7.45 -7.60
CA ARG A 447 15.10 8.13 -8.57
C ARG A 447 14.13 7.15 -9.26
N GLU A 448 14.61 5.94 -9.58
CA GLU A 448 13.77 4.88 -10.12
C GLU A 448 12.68 4.45 -9.13
N VAL A 449 13.02 4.28 -7.85
CA VAL A 449 12.04 4.02 -6.78
C VAL A 449 11.03 5.17 -6.70
N CYS A 450 11.47 6.43 -6.77
CA CYS A 450 10.55 7.57 -6.80
C CYS A 450 9.69 7.64 -8.07
N SER A 451 10.10 7.03 -9.18
CA SER A 451 9.32 7.05 -10.43
C SER A 451 7.99 6.27 -10.33
N LEU A 452 7.87 5.35 -9.36
CA LEU A 452 6.64 4.64 -9.06
C LEU A 452 5.68 5.43 -8.16
N GLU A 453 6.07 6.63 -7.69
CA GLU A 453 5.14 7.52 -7.01
C GLU A 453 3.91 7.84 -7.88
N PRO A 454 2.76 8.18 -7.28
CA PRO A 454 2.53 8.36 -5.85
C PRO A 454 2.47 7.04 -5.07
N TYR A 455 3.14 7.01 -3.91
CA TYR A 455 2.96 5.96 -2.91
C TYR A 455 1.82 6.31 -1.94
N GLY A 456 1.11 5.29 -1.46
CA GLY A 456 -0.01 5.41 -0.53
C GLY A 456 -0.65 4.06 -0.21
N GLU A 457 -1.93 4.05 0.17
CA GLU A 457 -2.67 2.80 0.39
C GLU A 457 -2.70 1.96 -0.90
N GLY A 458 -2.63 0.63 -0.79
CA GLY A 458 -2.54 -0.28 -1.94
C GLY A 458 -1.20 -0.25 -2.71
N HIS A 459 -0.44 0.84 -2.63
CA HIS A 459 0.88 0.99 -3.25
C HIS A 459 1.86 1.69 -2.31
N ARG A 460 2.26 1.00 -1.23
CA ARG A 460 3.20 1.54 -0.21
C ARG A 460 4.63 1.67 -0.76
N PRO A 461 5.50 2.53 -0.20
CA PRO A 461 6.92 2.51 -0.52
C PRO A 461 7.53 1.10 -0.34
N PRO A 462 8.49 0.66 -1.17
CA PRO A 462 9.13 -0.64 -1.02
C PRO A 462 9.89 -0.76 0.31
N LEU A 463 9.62 -1.84 1.04
CA LEU A 463 10.37 -2.22 2.23
C LEU A 463 11.41 -3.28 1.86
N TRP A 464 12.67 -2.86 1.85
CA TRP A 464 13.78 -3.69 1.39
C TRP A 464 14.36 -4.54 2.51
N TRP A 465 14.74 -5.76 2.17
CA TRP A 465 15.60 -6.59 2.99
C TRP A 465 17.06 -6.34 2.65
N VAL A 466 17.82 -5.90 3.65
CA VAL A 466 19.28 -5.79 3.57
C VAL A 466 19.88 -6.64 4.68
N ASP A 467 20.79 -7.55 4.32
CA ASP A 467 21.56 -8.33 5.29
C ASP A 467 23.04 -8.01 5.22
N GLY A 468 23.75 -8.19 6.33
CA GLY A 468 25.19 -7.98 6.36
C GLY A 468 25.77 -7.89 7.76
N ILE A 469 27.05 -7.59 7.84
CA ILE A 469 27.73 -7.27 9.10
C ILE A 469 27.55 -5.79 9.37
N LEU A 470 27.04 -5.48 10.56
CA LEU A 470 26.90 -4.10 11.02
C LEU A 470 28.28 -3.46 11.19
N GLU A 471 28.59 -2.43 10.41
CA GLU A 471 29.90 -1.77 10.42
C GLU A 471 30.03 -0.81 11.62
N GLU A 472 28.98 -0.02 11.85
CA GLU A 472 28.88 0.95 12.94
C GLU A 472 27.50 0.90 13.58
N GLY A 473 27.41 1.21 14.87
CA GLY A 473 26.15 1.26 15.61
C GLY A 473 26.26 2.10 16.88
N ARG A 474 25.41 3.13 17.03
CA ARG A 474 25.41 4.01 18.21
C ARG A 474 24.05 4.63 18.50
N GLN A 475 23.80 4.92 19.77
CA GLN A 475 22.62 5.67 20.22
C GLN A 475 22.84 7.17 20.08
N ILE A 476 21.84 7.88 19.57
CA ILE A 476 21.81 9.33 19.37
C ILE A 476 20.47 9.93 19.82
N GLY A 477 20.43 11.25 19.96
CA GLY A 477 19.25 12.02 20.36
C GLY A 477 19.08 12.14 21.88
N LYS A 478 18.13 12.98 22.31
CA LYS A 478 17.77 13.10 23.73
C LYS A 478 17.28 11.73 24.23
N GLU A 479 17.77 11.32 25.40
CA GLU A 479 17.46 10.03 26.04
C GLU A 479 17.92 8.77 25.26
N GLY A 480 18.72 8.91 24.19
CA GLY A 480 19.19 7.76 23.41
C GLY A 480 18.06 7.04 22.67
N ALA A 481 17.05 7.79 22.22
CA ALA A 481 15.86 7.25 21.59
C ALA A 481 16.05 6.87 20.10
N THR A 482 17.15 7.25 19.45
CA THR A 482 17.38 6.96 18.02
C THR A 482 18.67 6.16 17.84
N TYR A 483 18.59 5.05 17.13
CA TYR A 483 19.76 4.24 16.81
C TYR A 483 20.26 4.57 15.39
N GLN A 484 21.53 4.96 15.28
CA GLN A 484 22.21 5.20 14.02
C GLN A 484 23.17 4.04 13.73
N PHE A 485 23.22 3.59 12.48
CA PHE A 485 24.09 2.49 12.06
C PHE A 485 24.71 2.69 10.67
N SER A 486 25.65 1.82 10.30
CA SER A 486 26.16 1.64 8.93
C SER A 486 26.08 0.18 8.53
N LEU A 487 25.55 -0.09 7.34
CA LEU A 487 25.39 -1.44 6.78
C LEU A 487 25.66 -1.38 5.26
N GLY A 488 26.67 -2.10 4.79
CA GLY A 488 27.04 -2.12 3.38
C GLY A 488 27.50 -0.75 2.86
N GLY A 489 28.22 0.01 3.70
CA GLY A 489 28.68 1.37 3.40
C GLY A 489 27.61 2.46 3.39
N VAL A 490 26.36 2.12 3.71
CA VAL A 490 25.24 3.08 3.76
C VAL A 490 24.85 3.35 5.21
N ARG A 491 24.72 4.63 5.54
CA ARG A 491 24.22 5.08 6.85
C ARG A 491 22.72 4.81 6.97
N GLY A 492 22.30 4.32 8.12
CA GLY A 492 20.89 4.14 8.47
C GLY A 492 20.51 4.73 9.82
N VAL A 493 19.21 4.99 9.99
CA VAL A 493 18.61 5.41 11.25
C VAL A 493 17.36 4.59 11.56
N ARG A 494 17.15 4.31 12.86
CA ARG A 494 15.94 3.70 13.40
C ARG A 494 15.45 4.53 14.59
N TRP A 495 14.24 5.08 14.49
CA TRP A 495 13.66 5.87 15.57
C TRP A 495 13.04 5.01 16.66
N ARG A 496 13.06 5.52 17.90
CA ARG A 496 12.47 4.93 19.10
C ARG A 496 12.91 3.48 19.35
N ALA A 497 14.17 3.18 19.06
CA ALA A 497 14.68 1.82 19.11
C ALA A 497 16.09 1.75 19.70
N GLN A 498 16.36 0.62 20.35
CA GLN A 498 17.72 0.18 20.64
C GLN A 498 18.21 -0.73 19.52
N GLY A 499 19.52 -0.79 19.28
CA GLY A 499 20.10 -1.59 18.20
C GLY A 499 21.25 -2.49 18.64
N PRO A 500 21.67 -3.44 17.77
CA PRO A 500 22.75 -4.37 18.04
C PRO A 500 24.13 -3.68 18.11
N ARG A 501 25.18 -4.43 18.48
CA ARG A 501 26.56 -3.90 18.48
C ARG A 501 27.19 -4.03 17.09
N ALA A 502 28.10 -3.13 16.73
CA ALA A 502 28.94 -3.27 15.55
C ALA A 502 29.65 -4.64 15.53
N GLY A 503 29.87 -5.19 14.33
CA GLY A 503 30.37 -6.55 14.10
C GLY A 503 29.30 -7.65 14.16
N THR A 504 28.05 -7.33 14.53
CA THR A 504 26.95 -8.31 14.54
C THR A 504 26.42 -8.52 13.12
N ALA A 505 26.18 -9.78 12.72
CA ALA A 505 25.41 -10.08 11.53
C ALA A 505 23.93 -9.72 11.76
N VAL A 506 23.34 -8.94 10.87
CA VAL A 506 21.98 -8.39 11.03
C VAL A 506 21.13 -8.58 9.78
N ASP A 507 19.82 -8.55 10.00
CA ASP A 507 18.81 -8.28 8.97
C ASP A 507 18.19 -6.91 9.24
N ALA A 508 18.06 -6.10 8.20
CA ALA A 508 17.45 -4.77 8.24
C ALA A 508 16.25 -4.71 7.26
N ALA A 509 15.14 -4.19 7.76
CA ALA A 509 13.94 -3.86 7.00
C ALA A 509 13.95 -2.35 6.78
N VAL A 510 14.32 -1.90 5.58
CA VAL A 510 14.65 -0.49 5.32
C VAL A 510 13.81 0.12 4.21
N ASN A 511 13.34 1.34 4.46
CA ASN A 511 12.95 2.26 3.40
C ASN A 511 14.18 3.05 2.95
N LEU A 512 14.17 3.50 1.70
CA LEU A 512 15.22 4.36 1.15
C LEU A 512 14.84 5.83 1.35
N SER A 513 15.81 6.69 1.64
CA SER A 513 15.57 8.12 1.83
C SER A 513 16.70 8.97 1.27
N GLU A 514 16.33 10.00 0.52
CA GLU A 514 17.23 11.10 0.19
C GLU A 514 17.14 12.21 1.23
N ASN A 515 18.29 12.64 1.74
CA ASN A 515 18.40 13.72 2.72
C ASN A 515 19.24 14.85 2.11
N ALA A 516 18.57 15.94 1.74
CA ALA A 516 19.20 17.16 1.22
C ALA A 516 19.41 18.17 2.35
N TRP A 517 20.68 18.39 2.73
CA TRP A 517 21.06 19.35 3.78
C TRP A 517 22.26 20.20 3.36
N ASN A 518 22.16 21.53 3.50
CA ASN A 518 23.22 22.50 3.12
C ASN A 518 23.78 22.28 1.70
N GLY A 519 22.90 21.99 0.73
CA GLY A 519 23.29 21.75 -0.66
C GLY A 519 24.02 20.43 -0.90
N ARG A 520 24.10 19.54 0.09
CA ARG A 520 24.61 18.17 -0.06
C ARG A 520 23.46 17.19 0.04
N VAL A 521 23.41 16.25 -0.90
CA VAL A 521 22.45 15.16 -0.91
C VAL A 521 23.12 13.91 -0.37
N LYS A 522 22.45 13.21 0.55
CA LYS A 522 22.88 11.91 1.10
C LYS A 522 21.76 10.89 0.97
N TYR A 523 22.14 9.67 0.63
CA TYR A 523 21.24 8.53 0.56
C TYR A 523 21.41 7.71 1.85
N GLU A 524 20.33 7.52 2.58
CA GLU A 524 20.33 6.91 3.91
C GLU A 524 19.19 5.89 4.05
N TYR A 525 19.41 4.84 4.85
CA TYR A 525 18.36 3.89 5.20
C TYR A 525 17.48 4.42 6.34
N LEU A 526 16.17 4.31 6.19
CA LEU A 526 15.20 4.47 7.26
C LEU A 526 14.70 3.09 7.67
N ALA A 527 15.27 2.54 8.73
CA ALA A 527 14.90 1.20 9.19
C ALA A 527 13.58 1.23 9.95
N GLU A 528 12.62 0.42 9.49
CA GLU A 528 11.42 0.08 10.27
C GLU A 528 11.79 -0.90 11.39
N ASP A 529 12.61 -1.90 11.05
CA ASP A 529 13.11 -2.88 12.00
C ASP A 529 14.55 -3.32 11.65
N LEU A 530 15.27 -3.74 12.68
CA LEU A 530 16.66 -4.18 12.63
C LEU A 530 16.85 -5.24 13.71
N ARG A 531 17.28 -6.44 13.30
CA ARG A 531 17.45 -7.59 14.21
C ARG A 531 18.77 -8.33 13.95
N PRO A 532 19.31 -9.05 14.94
CA PRO A 532 20.35 -10.04 14.68
C PRO A 532 19.89 -11.03 13.60
N ALA A 533 20.83 -11.46 12.78
CA ALA A 533 20.62 -12.42 11.72
C ALA A 533 19.97 -13.71 12.25
N THR A 534 18.78 -14.02 11.75
CA THR A 534 18.07 -15.28 12.02
C THR A 534 17.44 -15.80 10.73
N PRO A 535 17.11 -17.10 10.65
CA PRO A 535 16.39 -17.64 9.49
C PRO A 535 15.13 -16.81 9.18
N LEU A 536 14.98 -16.47 7.91
CA LEU A 536 13.87 -15.69 7.39
C LEU A 536 12.83 -16.63 6.78
N ARG A 537 11.55 -16.27 6.94
CA ARG A 537 10.44 -17.02 6.35
C ARG A 537 10.00 -16.38 5.05
N LEU A 538 9.57 -17.19 4.08
CA LEU A 538 8.78 -16.70 2.96
C LEU A 538 7.34 -16.48 3.39
N GLU A 539 6.70 -15.52 2.76
CA GLU A 539 5.28 -15.27 2.97
C GLU A 539 4.40 -16.46 2.52
N GLY A 540 3.43 -16.80 3.38
CA GLY A 540 2.47 -17.87 3.12
C GLY A 540 3.11 -19.27 3.11
N VAL A 541 4.24 -19.46 3.79
CA VAL A 541 4.88 -20.76 3.96
C VAL A 541 4.74 -21.22 5.41
N GLU A 542 4.06 -22.35 5.59
CA GLU A 542 3.88 -23.01 6.89
C GLU A 542 4.84 -24.20 7.02
N ASP A 543 5.23 -24.50 8.27
CA ASP A 543 6.14 -25.60 8.57
C ASP A 543 5.52 -26.95 8.18
N GLY A 544 6.25 -27.77 7.42
CA GLY A 544 5.78 -29.08 6.97
C GLY A 544 4.76 -29.07 5.82
N ALA A 545 4.36 -27.91 5.32
CA ALA A 545 3.36 -27.81 4.25
C ALA A 545 3.89 -28.16 2.85
N PHE A 546 5.21 -28.17 2.64
CA PHE A 546 5.83 -28.36 1.31
C PHE A 546 6.91 -29.42 1.32
N THR A 547 7.08 -30.11 0.17
CA THR A 547 8.13 -31.11 -0.02
C THR A 547 9.51 -30.49 0.23
N PRO A 548 10.34 -31.05 1.13
CA PRO A 548 11.62 -30.47 1.48
C PRO A 548 12.62 -30.53 0.32
N LEU A 549 13.49 -29.52 0.22
CA LEU A 549 14.69 -29.53 -0.62
C LEU A 549 15.92 -29.43 0.30
N PRO A 550 16.54 -30.57 0.65
CA PRO A 550 17.62 -30.59 1.63
C PRO A 550 18.81 -29.71 1.22
N ARG A 551 19.33 -28.94 2.17
CA ARG A 551 20.58 -28.18 2.04
C ARG A 551 21.67 -28.85 2.87
N LEU A 552 22.55 -29.58 2.20
CA LEU A 552 23.65 -30.29 2.83
C LEU A 552 24.87 -29.38 2.95
N SER A 553 25.56 -29.46 4.09
CA SER A 553 26.91 -28.93 4.17
C SER A 553 27.84 -29.70 3.23
N ALA A 554 28.96 -29.09 2.82
CA ALA A 554 29.95 -29.75 1.99
C ALA A 554 30.44 -31.08 2.60
N GLN A 555 30.58 -31.14 3.93
CA GLN A 555 30.97 -32.36 4.64
C GLN A 555 29.89 -33.45 4.55
N GLN A 556 28.62 -33.10 4.77
CA GLN A 556 27.50 -34.05 4.65
C GLN A 556 27.35 -34.57 3.22
N ALA A 557 27.45 -33.68 2.22
CA ALA A 557 27.40 -34.05 0.82
C ALA A 557 28.52 -35.03 0.44
N LEU A 558 29.77 -34.71 0.78
CA LEU A 558 30.90 -35.60 0.51
C LEU A 558 30.84 -36.91 1.30
N GLY A 559 30.29 -36.89 2.53
CA GLY A 559 30.02 -38.10 3.31
C GLY A 559 29.03 -39.02 2.59
N ALA A 560 27.88 -38.48 2.16
CA ALA A 560 26.87 -39.21 1.43
C ALA A 560 27.41 -39.82 0.11
N LEU A 561 28.24 -39.07 -0.62
CA LEU A 561 28.89 -39.57 -1.84
C LEU A 561 29.94 -40.65 -1.58
N LYS A 562 30.61 -40.64 -0.42
CA LYS A 562 31.57 -41.70 -0.04
C LYS A 562 30.86 -42.98 0.39
N GLU A 563 29.79 -42.85 1.16
CA GLU A 563 29.02 -43.98 1.68
C GLU A 563 28.29 -44.73 0.56
N ASN A 564 27.67 -43.99 -0.37
CA ASN A 564 26.99 -44.57 -1.52
C ASN A 564 27.17 -43.70 -2.78
N PRO A 565 28.24 -43.92 -3.57
CA PRO A 565 28.54 -43.13 -4.77
C PRO A 565 27.46 -43.18 -5.86
N GLN A 566 26.57 -44.18 -5.83
CA GLN A 566 25.49 -44.37 -6.81
C GLN A 566 24.15 -43.77 -6.35
N ARG A 567 24.05 -43.31 -5.09
CA ARG A 567 22.83 -42.70 -4.53
C ARG A 567 22.45 -41.42 -5.27
N TRP A 568 23.44 -40.60 -5.61
CA TRP A 568 23.25 -39.27 -6.19
C TRP A 568 23.99 -39.16 -7.51
N ALA A 569 23.30 -38.68 -8.55
CA ALA A 569 23.96 -38.08 -9.70
C ALA A 569 24.25 -36.60 -9.37
N VAL A 570 25.46 -36.12 -9.65
CA VAL A 570 25.94 -34.83 -9.14
C VAL A 570 26.09 -33.83 -10.28
N TYR A 571 25.48 -32.65 -10.13
CA TYR A 571 25.79 -31.50 -10.98
C TYR A 571 26.81 -30.61 -10.27
N ALA A 572 27.94 -30.38 -10.91
CA ALA A 572 29.01 -29.51 -10.41
C ALA A 572 29.71 -28.80 -11.58
N GLU A 573 30.28 -27.64 -11.28
CA GLU A 573 31.05 -26.85 -12.25
C GLU A 573 32.44 -26.49 -11.71
N GLY A 574 33.33 -26.09 -12.63
CA GLY A 574 34.65 -25.54 -12.31
C GLY A 574 35.48 -26.43 -11.38
N GLU A 575 36.08 -25.82 -10.36
CA GLU A 575 36.93 -26.53 -9.39
C GLU A 575 36.21 -27.66 -8.66
N GLY A 576 34.92 -27.49 -8.37
CA GLY A 576 34.12 -28.50 -7.67
C GLY A 576 33.97 -29.76 -8.52
N ARG A 577 33.72 -29.59 -9.82
CA ARG A 577 33.67 -30.68 -10.78
C ARG A 577 35.02 -31.40 -10.89
N SER A 578 36.10 -30.65 -11.14
CA SER A 578 37.44 -31.23 -11.26
C SER A 578 37.91 -31.94 -9.99
N TYR A 579 37.44 -31.49 -8.82
CA TYR A 579 37.68 -32.19 -7.56
C TYR A 579 36.98 -33.55 -7.51
N LEU A 580 35.68 -33.60 -7.87
CA LEU A 580 34.92 -34.84 -7.89
C LEU A 580 35.48 -35.86 -8.89
N GLU A 581 35.88 -35.43 -10.08
CA GLU A 581 36.50 -36.29 -11.10
C GLU A 581 37.77 -36.98 -10.58
N ARG A 582 38.58 -36.27 -9.76
CA ARG A 582 39.83 -36.81 -9.21
C ARG A 582 39.63 -37.62 -7.94
N ALA A 583 38.85 -37.10 -6.99
CA ALA A 583 38.74 -37.63 -5.64
C ALA A 583 37.59 -38.65 -5.49
N HIS A 584 36.60 -38.60 -6.38
CA HIS A 584 35.38 -39.39 -6.33
C HIS A 584 34.98 -39.93 -7.72
N PRO A 585 35.86 -40.66 -8.44
CA PRO A 585 35.63 -41.07 -9.82
C PRO A 585 34.44 -42.04 -10.02
N ALA A 586 33.94 -42.65 -8.95
CA ALA A 586 32.78 -43.53 -8.97
C ALA A 586 31.43 -42.77 -8.96
N VAL A 587 31.45 -41.46 -8.73
CA VAL A 587 30.24 -40.62 -8.71
C VAL A 587 29.85 -40.28 -10.14
N ARG A 588 28.56 -40.45 -10.48
CA ARG A 588 28.01 -40.03 -11.76
C ARG A 588 27.90 -38.50 -11.79
N LEU A 589 28.71 -37.85 -12.62
CA LEU A 589 28.58 -36.41 -12.91
C LEU A 589 27.58 -36.21 -14.04
N LEU A 590 26.69 -35.24 -13.86
CA LEU A 590 25.67 -34.89 -14.85
C LEU A 590 26.18 -33.81 -15.82
N GLU A 591 25.89 -33.99 -17.10
CA GLU A 591 25.96 -32.94 -18.11
C GLU A 591 24.61 -32.24 -18.31
N PRO A 592 24.60 -31.00 -18.84
CA PRO A 592 23.37 -30.35 -19.27
C PRO A 592 22.55 -31.24 -20.21
N GLY A 593 21.24 -31.31 -20.00
CA GLY A 593 20.34 -32.18 -20.77
C GLY A 593 20.18 -33.61 -20.23
N GLU A 594 20.97 -34.06 -19.26
CA GLU A 594 20.84 -35.41 -18.67
C GLU A 594 19.77 -35.52 -17.57
N SER A 595 19.17 -36.71 -17.46
CA SER A 595 18.18 -37.04 -16.42
C SER A 595 18.73 -38.05 -15.40
N ALA A 596 18.26 -37.93 -14.16
CA ALA A 596 18.52 -38.87 -13.08
C ALA A 596 17.35 -38.86 -12.08
N SER A 597 17.19 -39.95 -11.32
CA SER A 597 16.13 -40.08 -10.31
C SER A 597 16.44 -39.35 -9.00
N SER A 598 17.73 -39.16 -8.69
CA SER A 598 18.20 -38.42 -7.51
C SER A 598 19.40 -37.55 -7.90
N VAL A 599 19.31 -36.25 -7.65
CA VAL A 599 20.27 -35.23 -8.09
C VAL A 599 20.81 -34.42 -6.90
N LEU A 600 22.14 -34.33 -6.80
CA LEU A 600 22.82 -33.47 -5.84
C LEU A 600 23.44 -32.26 -6.57
N LEU A 601 22.98 -31.06 -6.25
CA LEU A 601 23.39 -29.82 -6.88
C LEU A 601 24.52 -29.14 -6.08
N MET A 602 25.75 -29.20 -6.59
CA MET A 602 26.91 -28.51 -6.00
C MET A 602 27.24 -27.16 -6.69
N ALA A 603 26.58 -26.88 -7.81
CA ALA A 603 26.53 -25.59 -8.51
C ALA A 603 25.08 -25.28 -8.92
N LEU A 604 24.81 -24.07 -9.40
CA LEU A 604 23.52 -23.69 -9.98
C LEU A 604 23.52 -24.15 -11.47
N PRO A 605 22.68 -25.12 -11.86
CA PRO A 605 22.62 -25.58 -13.25
C PRO A 605 21.85 -24.61 -14.17
N PRO A 606 21.87 -24.84 -15.49
CA PRO A 606 20.97 -24.16 -16.42
C PRO A 606 19.50 -24.27 -15.98
N GLU A 607 18.71 -23.24 -16.28
CA GLU A 607 17.33 -23.11 -15.79
C GLU A 607 16.44 -24.30 -16.21
N GLU A 608 16.58 -24.77 -17.46
CA GLU A 608 15.80 -25.91 -17.97
C GLU A 608 16.15 -27.22 -17.26
N ASP A 609 17.43 -27.45 -16.96
CA ASP A 609 17.90 -28.63 -16.23
C ASP A 609 17.41 -28.60 -14.78
N LEU A 610 17.51 -27.42 -14.12
CA LEU A 610 16.98 -27.22 -12.77
C LEU A 610 15.49 -27.54 -12.72
N ARG A 611 14.72 -26.96 -13.64
CA ARG A 611 13.27 -27.15 -13.73
C ARG A 611 12.92 -28.62 -13.89
N ARG A 612 13.58 -29.31 -14.82
CA ARG A 612 13.37 -30.74 -15.07
C ARG A 612 13.66 -31.58 -13.82
N TRP A 613 14.78 -31.33 -13.14
CA TRP A 613 15.13 -32.11 -11.95
C TRP A 613 14.21 -31.83 -10.76
N LEU A 614 13.80 -30.57 -10.53
CA LEU A 614 12.85 -30.24 -9.46
C LEU A 614 11.44 -30.82 -9.68
N GLN A 615 11.09 -31.17 -10.92
CA GLN A 615 9.82 -31.82 -11.26
C GLN A 615 9.88 -33.35 -11.20
N GLY A 616 11.02 -33.95 -11.56
CA GLY A 616 11.11 -35.39 -11.83
C GLY A 616 12.10 -36.18 -10.98
N ALA A 617 12.86 -35.54 -10.09
CA ALA A 617 13.89 -36.18 -9.29
C ALA A 617 13.80 -35.82 -7.81
N GLU A 618 14.38 -36.67 -6.96
CA GLU A 618 14.77 -36.29 -5.60
C GLU A 618 15.96 -35.31 -5.71
N VAL A 619 15.84 -34.09 -5.17
CA VAL A 619 16.88 -33.05 -5.32
C VAL A 619 17.40 -32.61 -3.96
N ALA A 620 18.72 -32.57 -3.81
CA ALA A 620 19.42 -31.94 -2.68
C ALA A 620 20.43 -30.90 -3.18
N PHE A 621 20.68 -29.88 -2.38
CA PHE A 621 21.65 -28.83 -2.66
C PHE A 621 22.85 -28.94 -1.72
N ALA A 622 24.05 -28.64 -2.21
CA ALA A 622 25.28 -28.64 -1.44
C ALA A 622 26.22 -27.51 -1.87
N TRP A 623 25.72 -26.28 -1.84
CA TRP A 623 26.50 -25.11 -2.22
C TRP A 623 27.44 -24.67 -1.10
N GLY A 624 28.75 -24.76 -1.37
CA GLY A 624 29.78 -24.23 -0.49
C GLY A 624 30.00 -22.73 -0.67
N GLU A 625 30.79 -22.13 0.22
CA GLU A 625 31.00 -20.67 0.23
C GLU A 625 31.57 -20.13 -1.08
N LYS A 626 32.47 -20.86 -1.75
CA LYS A 626 32.97 -20.46 -3.08
C LYS A 626 31.86 -20.39 -4.15
N THR A 627 30.95 -21.36 -4.15
CA THR A 627 29.80 -21.38 -5.07
C THR A 627 28.89 -20.19 -4.80
N LEU A 628 28.58 -19.93 -3.53
CA LEU A 628 27.73 -18.82 -3.12
C LEU A 628 28.38 -17.47 -3.48
N GLN A 629 29.68 -17.28 -3.24
CA GLN A 629 30.42 -16.08 -3.65
C GLN A 629 30.45 -15.90 -5.18
N ALA A 630 30.48 -16.98 -5.95
CA ALA A 630 30.42 -16.92 -7.41
C ALA A 630 29.03 -16.51 -7.94
N LEU A 631 27.97 -16.82 -7.20
CA LEU A 631 26.60 -16.38 -7.48
C LEU A 631 26.38 -14.91 -7.09
N GLU A 632 27.05 -14.44 -6.04
CA GLU A 632 26.96 -13.06 -5.54
C GLU A 632 27.92 -12.08 -6.22
N ARG A 633 28.64 -12.51 -7.27
CA ARG A 633 29.54 -11.61 -7.99
C ARG A 633 28.74 -10.38 -8.43
N PRO A 634 29.17 -9.17 -8.03
CA PRO A 634 28.45 -7.96 -8.37
C PRO A 634 28.38 -7.87 -9.89
N TYR A 635 27.17 -7.84 -10.43
CA TYR A 635 26.98 -7.12 -11.68
C TYR A 635 27.14 -5.64 -11.38
N ALA A 636 27.55 -4.84 -12.36
CA ALA A 636 27.53 -3.39 -12.19
C ALA A 636 26.05 -2.95 -12.08
N TRP A 637 25.49 -3.05 -10.88
CA TRP A 637 24.18 -2.53 -10.49
C TRP A 637 24.11 -1.01 -10.62
N ASN A 638 25.30 -0.40 -10.70
CA ASN A 638 25.48 1.02 -10.84
C ASN A 638 25.53 1.40 -12.32
N LEU A 639 24.40 1.87 -12.81
CA LEU A 639 24.30 2.51 -14.12
C LEU A 639 24.89 3.93 -14.11
N GLU A 640 25.16 4.51 -12.93
CA GLU A 640 25.79 5.84 -12.82
C GLU A 640 27.30 5.75 -13.06
N GLY A 641 27.77 6.53 -14.03
CA GLY A 641 29.17 6.60 -14.41
C GLY A 641 29.60 5.54 -15.45
N LEU A 642 28.65 4.81 -16.04
CA LEU A 642 28.90 3.98 -17.22
C LEU A 642 29.49 4.84 -18.34
N ARG A 643 30.58 4.36 -18.94
CA ARG A 643 31.20 4.92 -20.14
C ARG A 643 30.73 4.08 -21.34
N LEU A 644 30.72 4.66 -22.54
CA LEU A 644 30.42 3.94 -23.79
C LEU A 644 31.18 2.61 -23.93
N GLY A 645 32.43 2.55 -23.46
CA GLY A 645 33.24 1.33 -23.52
C GLY A 645 32.87 0.24 -22.51
N ASP A 646 32.00 0.57 -21.55
CA ASP A 646 31.50 -0.38 -20.54
C ASP A 646 30.26 -1.14 -21.03
N LEU A 647 29.66 -0.69 -22.14
CA LEU A 647 28.48 -1.30 -22.74
C LEU A 647 28.84 -2.08 -24.01
N GLU A 648 28.22 -3.24 -24.19
CA GLU A 648 28.37 -4.03 -25.40
C GLU A 648 27.85 -3.24 -26.62
N PRO A 649 28.47 -3.37 -27.82
CA PRO A 649 28.02 -2.65 -29.02
C PRO A 649 26.54 -2.83 -29.35
N ARG A 650 26.00 -4.02 -29.06
CA ARG A 650 24.58 -4.33 -29.23
C ARG A 650 23.69 -3.48 -28.30
N ILE A 651 24.09 -3.25 -27.06
CA ILE A 651 23.35 -2.40 -26.12
C ILE A 651 23.33 -0.95 -26.62
N LEU A 652 24.46 -0.47 -27.15
CA LEU A 652 24.54 0.88 -27.73
C LEU A 652 23.61 1.03 -28.94
N GLU A 653 23.53 0.01 -29.80
CA GLU A 653 22.61 -0.02 -30.94
C GLU A 653 21.14 -0.05 -30.50
N GLU A 654 20.79 -0.92 -29.56
CA GLU A 654 19.43 -1.04 -29.01
C GLU A 654 18.94 0.27 -28.36
N LEU A 655 19.83 0.98 -27.68
CA LEU A 655 19.53 2.25 -27.01
C LEU A 655 19.69 3.47 -27.93
N GLY A 656 20.17 3.30 -29.16
CA GLY A 656 20.42 4.38 -30.10
C GLY A 656 21.51 5.36 -29.67
N ILE A 657 22.41 4.97 -28.78
CA ILE A 657 23.46 5.83 -28.21
C ILE A 657 24.62 5.94 -29.20
N ARG A 658 24.96 7.18 -29.59
CA ARG A 658 26.05 7.51 -30.51
C ARG A 658 27.18 8.28 -29.85
N SER A 659 26.97 8.81 -28.65
CA SER A 659 27.97 9.57 -27.90
C SER A 659 27.80 9.46 -26.39
N HIS A 660 28.86 9.75 -25.62
CA HIS A 660 28.83 9.74 -24.16
C HIS A 660 27.83 10.73 -23.55
N LEU A 661 27.50 11.81 -24.26
CA LEU A 661 26.58 12.86 -23.77
C LEU A 661 25.13 12.38 -23.70
N GLU A 662 24.80 11.27 -24.37
CA GLU A 662 23.44 10.72 -24.41
C GLU A 662 23.18 9.74 -23.26
N LEU A 663 24.23 9.22 -22.62
CA LEU A 663 24.12 8.17 -21.58
C LEU A 663 23.32 8.62 -20.34
N ASP A 664 23.42 9.90 -19.96
CA ASP A 664 22.77 10.42 -18.75
C ASP A 664 21.23 10.57 -18.88
N HIS A 665 20.68 10.43 -20.10
CA HIS A 665 19.26 10.62 -20.40
C HIS A 665 18.58 9.39 -21.01
N VAL A 666 19.32 8.29 -21.15
CA VAL A 666 18.80 7.07 -21.76
C VAL A 666 18.07 6.22 -20.74
N ASP A 667 16.86 5.79 -21.11
CA ASP A 667 16.12 4.74 -20.41
C ASP A 667 16.78 3.39 -20.70
N LEU A 668 17.72 3.00 -19.84
CA LEU A 668 18.48 1.76 -19.97
C LEU A 668 17.57 0.51 -19.94
N TRP A 669 16.46 0.60 -19.22
CA TRP A 669 15.48 -0.48 -19.13
C TRP A 669 14.68 -0.65 -20.41
N SER A 670 14.84 0.21 -21.42
CA SER A 670 14.28 0.00 -22.76
C SER A 670 15.01 -1.09 -23.57
N SER A 671 16.30 -1.36 -23.29
CA SER A 671 17.07 -2.42 -23.94
C SER A 671 16.72 -3.82 -23.40
N PRO A 672 16.27 -4.76 -24.25
CA PRO A 672 16.05 -6.14 -23.86
C PRO A 672 17.32 -6.82 -23.32
N THR A 673 18.48 -6.56 -23.94
CA THR A 673 19.76 -7.15 -23.52
C THR A 673 20.13 -6.70 -22.10
N VAL A 674 19.96 -5.41 -21.79
CA VAL A 674 20.19 -4.88 -20.43
C VAL A 674 19.24 -5.53 -19.41
N ARG A 675 17.95 -5.64 -19.75
CA ARG A 675 16.97 -6.30 -18.87
C ARG A 675 17.35 -7.75 -18.58
N GLU A 676 17.73 -8.52 -19.59
CA GLU A 676 18.14 -9.92 -19.45
C GLU A 676 19.37 -10.10 -18.55
N GLN A 677 20.42 -9.31 -18.78
CA GLN A 677 21.66 -9.39 -18.00
C GLN A 677 21.43 -8.96 -16.55
N ALA A 678 20.65 -7.89 -16.32
CA ALA A 678 20.34 -7.41 -14.98
C ALA A 678 19.46 -8.41 -14.20
N ALA A 679 18.44 -8.99 -14.86
CA ALA A 679 17.58 -10.00 -14.25
C ALA A 679 18.38 -11.24 -13.84
N GLU A 680 19.26 -11.74 -14.71
CA GLU A 680 20.11 -12.90 -14.40
C GLU A 680 20.99 -12.64 -13.18
N ALA A 681 21.69 -11.51 -13.16
CA ALA A 681 22.55 -11.14 -12.04
C ALA A 681 21.77 -11.05 -10.71
N TYR A 682 20.51 -10.59 -10.78
CA TYR A 682 19.72 -10.31 -9.58
C TYR A 682 19.25 -11.63 -9.00
N LEU A 683 18.74 -12.50 -9.87
CA LEU A 683 18.32 -13.85 -9.52
C LEU A 683 19.47 -14.69 -8.97
N ARG A 684 20.68 -14.58 -9.52
CA ARG A 684 21.87 -15.26 -8.95
C ARG A 684 22.16 -14.79 -7.53
N THR A 685 22.03 -13.49 -7.26
CA THR A 685 22.16 -12.93 -5.90
C THR A 685 21.04 -13.43 -4.98
N CYS A 686 19.79 -13.48 -5.46
CA CYS A 686 18.65 -14.05 -4.75
C CYS A 686 18.88 -15.51 -4.39
N TRP A 687 19.32 -16.34 -5.33
CA TRP A 687 19.67 -17.75 -5.10
C TRP A 687 20.66 -17.91 -3.94
N ALA A 688 21.76 -17.15 -3.96
CA ALA A 688 22.78 -17.23 -2.91
C ALA A 688 22.26 -16.77 -1.54
N ARG A 689 21.55 -15.63 -1.51
CA ARG A 689 21.03 -15.06 -0.25
C ARG A 689 19.93 -15.92 0.34
N MET A 690 18.98 -16.36 -0.48
CA MET A 690 17.90 -17.24 -0.03
C MET A 690 18.44 -18.59 0.45
N TYR A 691 19.44 -19.15 -0.22
CA TYR A 691 20.12 -20.37 0.23
C TYR A 691 20.73 -20.21 1.62
N ARG A 692 21.37 -19.06 1.93
CA ARG A 692 21.98 -18.82 3.24
C ARG A 692 20.98 -18.47 4.33
N ARG A 693 19.88 -17.79 4.00
CA ARG A 693 19.10 -17.03 4.97
C ARG A 693 17.68 -17.51 5.20
N LEU A 694 17.08 -18.23 4.25
CA LEU A 694 15.75 -18.79 4.46
C LEU A 694 15.80 -20.03 5.37
N ASP A 695 14.72 -20.29 6.10
CA ASP A 695 14.52 -21.63 6.68
C ASP A 695 14.28 -22.70 5.60
N ASP A 696 14.30 -23.97 5.98
CA ASP A 696 14.28 -25.07 5.00
C ASP A 696 12.98 -25.12 4.17
N ALA A 697 11.84 -24.91 4.83
CA ALA A 697 10.54 -24.89 4.15
C ALA A 697 10.45 -23.71 3.15
N SER A 698 10.90 -22.54 3.58
CA SER A 698 10.90 -21.33 2.74
C SER A 698 11.89 -21.44 1.59
N PHE A 699 13.07 -22.04 1.81
CA PHE A 699 14.03 -22.28 0.72
C PHE A 699 13.46 -23.22 -0.34
N ALA A 700 12.77 -24.29 0.08
CA ALA A 700 12.17 -25.24 -0.86
C ALA A 700 11.15 -24.57 -1.79
N VAL A 701 10.33 -23.66 -1.24
CA VAL A 701 9.37 -22.86 -2.00
C VAL A 701 10.07 -21.81 -2.88
N ALA A 702 11.04 -21.08 -2.36
CA ALA A 702 11.84 -20.12 -3.14
C ALA A 702 12.51 -20.77 -4.36
N ALA A 703 13.13 -21.93 -4.16
CA ALA A 703 13.87 -22.61 -5.22
C ALA A 703 12.96 -23.04 -6.38
N ARG A 704 11.74 -23.50 -6.08
CA ARG A 704 10.73 -23.81 -7.09
C ARG A 704 10.26 -22.54 -7.82
N ALA A 705 9.96 -21.48 -7.07
CA ALA A 705 9.51 -20.21 -7.64
C ALA A 705 10.56 -19.59 -8.58
N LEU A 706 11.84 -19.54 -8.15
CA LEU A 706 12.96 -19.07 -8.98
C LEU A 706 13.14 -19.89 -10.26
N ALA A 707 12.78 -21.18 -10.25
CA ALA A 707 12.80 -22.05 -11.43
C ALA A 707 11.53 -21.94 -12.30
N GLY A 708 10.58 -21.05 -11.97
CA GLY A 708 9.30 -20.91 -12.66
C GLY A 708 8.34 -22.07 -12.41
N LEU A 709 8.40 -22.67 -11.22
CA LEU A 709 7.56 -23.78 -10.81
C LEU A 709 6.65 -23.39 -9.64
N ALA A 710 5.42 -23.93 -9.66
CA ALA A 710 4.53 -23.85 -8.51
C ALA A 710 5.14 -24.60 -7.29
N ALA A 711 4.74 -24.17 -6.10
CA ALA A 711 5.10 -24.88 -4.86
C ALA A 711 4.48 -26.29 -4.86
N SER A 712 5.18 -27.26 -4.26
CA SER A 712 4.74 -28.66 -4.17
C SER A 712 4.25 -28.96 -2.75
N PRO A 713 2.92 -28.90 -2.49
CA PRO A 713 2.39 -29.17 -1.17
C PRO A 713 2.62 -30.63 -0.78
N VAL A 714 2.85 -30.90 0.50
CA VAL A 714 2.84 -32.28 1.02
C VAL A 714 1.40 -32.78 0.95
N LEU A 715 1.16 -33.81 0.15
CA LEU A 715 -0.16 -34.46 0.11
C LEU A 715 -0.45 -35.06 1.49
N ALA A 716 -1.56 -34.64 2.11
CA ALA A 716 -2.07 -35.23 3.34
C ALA A 716 -2.43 -36.71 3.05
N GLY A 717 -1.51 -37.62 3.32
CA GLY A 717 -1.65 -39.04 3.02
C GLY A 717 -0.35 -39.84 2.92
N ALA A 718 0.82 -39.21 2.97
CA ALA A 718 2.12 -39.90 2.88
C ALA A 718 2.88 -40.00 4.22
N ALA A 719 2.26 -39.66 5.35
CA ALA A 719 2.88 -39.68 6.69
C ALA A 719 2.40 -40.83 7.59
N ASP A 720 1.50 -41.69 7.11
CA ASP A 720 1.10 -42.94 7.77
C ASP A 720 1.47 -44.11 6.85
N ASP A 721 2.74 -44.51 6.85
CA ASP A 721 3.21 -45.86 6.49
C ASP A 721 4.60 -46.15 7.09
#